data_AF-A0A1H9F4V9-F1
#
_entry.id   AF-A0A1H9F4V9-F1
#
_cell.length_a   1.000
_cell.length_b   1.000
_cell.length_c   1.000
_cell.angle_alpha   90.00
_cell.angle_beta   90.00
_cell.angle_gamma   90.00
#
_symmetry.space_group_name_H-M   'P 1'
#
loop_
_entity.id
_entity.type
_entity.pdbx_description
1 polymer ?
#
loop_
_entity_poly.entity_id
_entity_poly.type
_entity_poly.pdbx_seq_one_letter_code
_entity_poly.pdbx_strand_id
1 'polypeptide(L)'
;MNQPAPQGASSRSDEEAAALAARWQAAEQPPKSPEQRLGLALSGGGIRSATFCLGLLRGLAKNKVLQRFDYLSTVSGGGYIGAAFGRLFNAQVRAAQVEEGLARDDSLFLWWLRSNGRFLTPAGAGDLFTAWAGHLRGFIATQLETGVLLLMLSALLVAPHLWLAARPDASAWAFYGLLLGSPLWTAALLMLPLAAASMFGFWFSGDNHLSSRLGAAAAAALGLALLLQILPLPPLRTSENALEVDLWAAPAWVASSLLLALVIGAALRVLLSLRFKAEQLRVLWTQALAWMLIATALLLVFGALDFLSWVLSTYVLQQSASAGASGLGLGALLLGALRLVLPMLQRQADKTSGASLPLPALAHVLGLLLLAMVMMFWMSLAQLWVFLLQPQDAAAPLAGWLPETPARWQWLVVTLLAYMLLTGRHLQQLNRSSLHLFYRSRLTRTYVAVGNAPAPGCAQPRFPRPLLARVDREATEHTRKLSELLPQDDIALADYQPWRHGGPIHLINCCINQTKDDRTGSYNADRKGVALTVSALGLETGAQLPQGGAGGTLAEWVAISGAAISSGMGSQTRTGVAALLFLANLRLGYWLRNPLEVRGRFARLLWQLWGKYCGTGAEMLASFPGLRGPAWYLSDGGHFDNTGIYALLKRRLPLMVLADCGADPLYVFNDVENLVRKARIDYGADIEFIDPRSLPCTPQQEPLRELFDTPDGIGPRLDRQYLMLARVRYEDGSLAALLIVKPRRSAQLPLDVAGYADRDGGFPQQTTGDQFFDEAQWESYCELGLRLGAAITPELLALLPQWAAAGKPADNGQITPPPKDEPQSRGRRVAATVGTSLGVGAVASVLLTLWQSWDAHAQRRLEAQTALDQKVQDVVAEIDKASQDIATSKSYDDQLRIKLLAVVNARQSLQGDKPVAEILQSQALRLQKVCKDNLDGDAQNRCLVDVRLLDGEKLEGFWLKQLRDYRLWRVPEAAAAPTTMKSYAPAPGAAPQPEAMDGAAYEEAPAAGAPVPVPADQPALPMGDTVRRDCAADPAAARPRYTLYTQIYAEPQRAPAEALLAELRERGLATPGIENVVRSAQRRNQDPPLPWSQPTLLYQPESKDCAEALAAYLRLRPAFRQTHAQALPAGLSNRSGVIELWLPAGRN
;
A
#
# COMPACT_ATOMS: atom_id res chain seq x y z
N MET A 1 37.23 20.66 -23.13
CA MET A 1 38.00 20.24 -24.31
C MET A 1 37.03 19.64 -25.31
N ASN A 2 36.94 20.22 -26.50
CA ASN A 2 36.12 19.70 -27.59
C ASN A 2 36.85 18.54 -28.25
N GLN A 3 36.18 17.40 -28.40
CA GLN A 3 36.51 16.43 -29.43
C GLN A 3 35.55 16.63 -30.60
N PRO A 4 36.01 16.51 -31.86
CA PRO A 4 35.13 16.67 -33.01
C PRO A 4 34.09 15.54 -33.06
N ALA A 5 32.88 15.85 -33.52
CA ALA A 5 31.85 14.85 -33.73
C ALA A 5 32.29 13.84 -34.80
N PRO A 6 32.00 12.53 -34.64
CA PRO A 6 32.32 11.53 -35.65
C PRO A 6 31.55 11.84 -36.94
N GLN A 7 32.29 12.00 -38.04
CA GLN A 7 31.73 12.22 -39.37
C GLN A 7 31.05 10.92 -39.84
N GLY A 8 29.75 10.96 -40.13
CA GLY A 8 29.00 9.77 -40.56
C GLY A 8 27.52 9.71 -40.16
N ALA A 9 26.96 10.75 -39.52
CA ALA A 9 25.53 10.85 -39.25
C ALA A 9 24.87 11.88 -40.18
N SER A 10 24.02 11.42 -41.10
CA SER A 10 22.88 12.25 -41.54
C SER A 10 22.08 12.63 -40.30
N SER A 11 21.55 13.85 -40.25
CA SER A 11 20.87 14.31 -39.04
C SER A 11 19.57 13.51 -38.89
N ARG A 12 19.24 13.02 -37.70
CA ARG A 12 18.00 12.23 -37.54
C ARG A 12 16.71 13.06 -37.69
N SER A 13 16.86 14.38 -37.81
CA SER A 13 15.81 15.27 -38.33
C SER A 13 15.40 14.89 -39.77
N ASP A 14 16.33 14.35 -40.56
CA ASP A 14 16.11 13.91 -41.93
C ASP A 14 15.25 12.63 -41.98
N GLU A 15 15.40 11.72 -40.99
CA GLU A 15 14.57 10.51 -40.85
C GLU A 15 13.12 10.86 -40.50
N GLU A 16 12.91 11.80 -39.57
CA GLU A 16 11.57 12.27 -39.19
C GLU A 16 10.89 13.06 -40.34
N ALA A 17 11.66 13.88 -41.07
CA ALA A 17 11.18 14.55 -42.28
C ALA A 17 10.79 13.55 -43.39
N ALA A 18 11.58 12.48 -43.58
CA ALA A 18 11.26 11.41 -44.53
C ALA A 18 10.00 10.61 -44.11
N ALA A 19 9.81 10.37 -42.80
CA ALA A 19 8.60 9.73 -42.28
C ALA A 19 7.34 10.59 -42.54
N LEU A 20 7.42 11.91 -42.36
CA LEU A 20 6.35 12.84 -42.73
C LEU A 20 6.08 12.87 -44.24
N ALA A 21 7.12 12.89 -45.07
CA ALA A 21 6.96 12.85 -46.53
C ALA A 21 6.25 11.57 -47.00
N ALA A 22 6.68 10.41 -46.48
CA ALA A 22 6.04 9.13 -46.73
C ALA A 22 4.57 9.10 -46.25
N ARG A 23 4.26 9.76 -45.12
CA ARG A 23 2.89 9.94 -44.63
C ARG A 23 2.02 10.68 -45.63
N TRP A 24 2.46 11.85 -46.09
CA TRP A 24 1.66 12.67 -47.01
C TRP A 24 1.44 11.95 -48.33
N GLN A 25 2.47 11.29 -48.88
CA GLN A 25 2.34 10.46 -50.08
C GLN A 25 1.32 9.32 -49.89
N ALA A 26 1.40 8.56 -48.79
CA ALA A 26 0.50 7.44 -48.52
C ALA A 26 -0.95 7.86 -48.17
N ALA A 27 -1.13 9.09 -47.67
CA ALA A 27 -2.43 9.71 -47.40
C ALA A 27 -2.99 10.51 -48.59
N GLU A 28 -2.31 10.52 -49.75
CA GLU A 28 -2.68 11.33 -50.94
C GLU A 28 -2.79 12.85 -50.63
N GLN A 29 -1.96 13.34 -49.71
CA GLN A 29 -1.90 14.73 -49.27
C GLN A 29 -0.74 15.49 -49.92
N PRO A 30 -0.90 16.79 -50.22
CA PRO A 30 0.24 17.64 -50.57
C PRO A 30 1.23 17.74 -49.40
N PRO A 31 2.54 17.86 -49.67
CA PRO A 31 3.53 18.03 -48.62
C PRO A 31 3.31 19.35 -47.86
N LYS A 32 3.37 19.29 -46.53
CA LYS A 32 3.07 20.43 -45.66
C LYS A 32 4.34 21.18 -45.24
N SER A 33 4.26 22.51 -45.22
CA SER A 33 5.29 23.33 -44.56
C SER A 33 5.30 23.06 -43.04
N PRO A 34 6.38 23.40 -42.31
CA PRO A 34 6.40 23.30 -40.85
C PRO A 34 5.22 24.01 -40.16
N GLU A 35 4.81 25.16 -40.71
CA GLU A 35 3.68 26.00 -40.26
C GLU A 35 2.29 25.39 -40.51
N GLN A 36 2.22 24.25 -41.19
CA GLN A 36 0.97 23.53 -41.47
C GLN A 36 0.87 22.20 -40.71
N ARG A 37 1.87 21.85 -39.88
CA ARG A 37 1.92 20.54 -39.19
C ARG A 37 1.04 20.53 -37.94
N LEU A 38 0.34 19.41 -37.72
CA LEU A 38 -0.64 19.28 -36.65
C LEU A 38 -0.33 18.11 -35.72
N GLY A 39 -0.56 18.33 -34.42
CA GLY A 39 -0.38 17.29 -33.39
C GLY A 39 -1.64 17.06 -32.57
N LEU A 40 -1.97 15.79 -32.36
CA LEU A 40 -3.01 15.35 -31.43
C LEU A 40 -2.36 14.71 -30.20
N ALA A 41 -2.77 15.11 -29.00
CA ALA A 41 -2.31 14.56 -27.73
C ALA A 41 -3.47 13.89 -26.97
N LEU A 42 -3.29 12.62 -26.61
CA LEU A 42 -4.24 11.82 -25.83
C LEU A 42 -3.64 11.56 -24.45
N SER A 43 -4.19 12.19 -23.41
CA SER A 43 -3.62 12.17 -22.07
C SER A 43 -3.73 10.80 -21.38
N GLY A 44 -3.04 10.64 -20.25
CA GLY A 44 -3.24 9.49 -19.39
C GLY A 44 -4.56 9.53 -18.62
N GLY A 45 -4.86 8.41 -17.96
CA GLY A 45 -6.14 8.20 -17.25
C GLY A 45 -6.65 6.76 -17.23
N GLY A 46 -5.85 5.77 -17.65
CA GLY A 46 -6.28 4.37 -17.75
C GLY A 46 -7.37 4.15 -18.80
N ILE A 47 -8.19 3.10 -18.62
CA ILE A 47 -9.27 2.77 -19.56
C ILE A 47 -10.25 3.93 -19.79
N ARG A 48 -10.54 4.77 -18.78
CA ARG A 48 -11.35 5.99 -18.93
C ARG A 48 -10.86 6.88 -20.07
N SER A 49 -9.56 7.17 -20.08
CA SER A 49 -8.95 7.97 -21.14
C SER A 49 -9.01 7.23 -22.48
N ALA A 50 -8.70 5.94 -22.52
CA ALA A 50 -8.74 5.14 -23.74
C ALA A 50 -10.13 5.18 -24.42
N THR A 51 -11.20 5.04 -23.63
CA THR A 51 -12.59 5.02 -24.10
C THR A 51 -13.11 6.41 -24.49
N PHE A 52 -12.82 7.45 -23.70
CA PHE A 52 -13.16 8.83 -24.09
C PHE A 52 -12.42 9.25 -25.37
N CYS A 53 -11.11 8.96 -25.45
CA CYS A 53 -10.30 9.27 -26.62
C CYS A 53 -10.71 8.47 -27.87
N LEU A 54 -11.21 7.23 -27.73
CA LEU A 54 -11.86 6.53 -28.84
C LEU A 54 -13.07 7.32 -29.35
N GLY A 55 -13.94 7.78 -28.45
CA GLY A 55 -15.05 8.67 -28.79
C GLY A 55 -14.59 9.91 -29.55
N LEU A 56 -13.61 10.62 -29.02
CA LEU A 56 -13.02 11.82 -29.63
C LEU A 56 -12.49 11.53 -31.04
N LEU A 57 -11.74 10.44 -31.23
CA LEU A 57 -11.24 10.02 -32.54
C LEU A 57 -12.39 9.72 -33.51
N ARG A 58 -13.50 9.12 -33.07
CA ARG A 58 -14.71 8.91 -33.88
C ARG A 58 -15.38 10.25 -34.26
N GLY A 59 -15.38 11.24 -33.37
CA GLY A 59 -15.88 12.60 -33.68
C GLY A 59 -15.04 13.30 -34.76
N LEU A 60 -13.72 13.27 -34.59
CA LEU A 60 -12.75 13.73 -35.59
C LEU A 60 -12.90 12.98 -36.93
N ALA A 61 -13.24 11.70 -36.90
CA ALA A 61 -13.47 10.87 -38.08
C ALA A 61 -14.75 11.26 -38.84
N LYS A 62 -15.86 11.48 -38.12
CA LYS A 62 -17.13 11.97 -38.69
C LYS A 62 -16.95 13.36 -39.34
N ASN A 63 -16.09 14.19 -38.77
CA ASN A 63 -15.74 15.52 -39.30
C ASN A 63 -14.64 15.54 -40.38
N LYS A 64 -14.09 14.37 -40.78
CA LYS A 64 -13.02 14.25 -41.80
C LYS A 64 -11.75 15.06 -41.48
N VAL A 65 -11.40 15.16 -40.19
CA VAL A 65 -10.20 15.88 -39.73
C VAL A 65 -9.09 14.97 -39.20
N LEU A 66 -9.31 13.66 -39.03
CA LEU A 66 -8.27 12.75 -38.52
C LEU A 66 -7.04 12.74 -39.43
N GLN A 67 -7.25 12.74 -40.74
CA GLN A 67 -6.16 12.77 -41.71
C GLN A 67 -5.34 14.07 -41.66
N ARG A 68 -5.77 15.12 -40.96
CA ARG A 68 -5.00 16.36 -40.84
C ARG A 68 -3.85 16.26 -39.83
N PHE A 69 -3.92 15.37 -38.84
CA PHE A 69 -2.89 15.24 -37.79
C PHE A 69 -1.66 14.46 -38.25
N ASP A 70 -0.49 15.10 -38.17
CA ASP A 70 0.80 14.52 -38.55
C ASP A 70 1.45 13.72 -37.41
N TYR A 71 1.21 14.17 -36.17
CA TYR A 71 1.70 13.54 -34.94
C TYR A 71 0.56 13.11 -34.02
N LEU A 72 0.76 11.97 -33.35
CA LEU A 72 -0.07 11.48 -32.28
C LEU A 72 0.80 11.25 -31.05
N SER A 73 0.65 12.08 -30.02
CA SER A 73 1.36 11.95 -28.75
C SER A 73 0.45 11.32 -27.71
N THR A 74 0.94 10.33 -26.96
CA THR A 74 0.09 9.58 -26.04
C THR A 74 0.76 9.32 -24.70
N VAL A 75 -0.06 9.21 -23.66
CA VAL A 75 0.35 8.84 -22.30
C VAL A 75 -0.63 7.78 -21.80
N SER A 76 -0.13 6.71 -21.17
CA SER A 76 -0.93 5.77 -20.38
C SER A 76 -2.17 5.28 -21.14
N GLY A 77 -3.39 5.54 -20.64
CA GLY A 77 -4.66 5.24 -21.29
C GLY A 77 -4.80 5.74 -22.73
N GLY A 78 -4.35 6.96 -23.03
CA GLY A 78 -4.28 7.47 -24.40
C GLY A 78 -3.36 6.65 -25.30
N GLY A 79 -2.34 6.00 -24.72
CA GLY A 79 -1.45 5.07 -25.41
C GLY A 79 -2.12 3.75 -25.78
N TYR A 80 -3.11 3.28 -25.01
CA TYR A 80 -3.83 2.04 -25.35
C TYR A 80 -4.60 2.24 -26.66
N ILE A 81 -5.41 3.30 -26.72
CA ILE A 81 -6.20 3.62 -27.90
C ILE A 81 -5.35 4.15 -29.05
N GLY A 82 -4.28 4.91 -28.79
CA GLY A 82 -3.34 5.35 -29.82
C GLY A 82 -2.61 4.20 -30.50
N ALA A 83 -2.25 3.16 -29.73
CA ALA A 83 -1.66 1.94 -30.28
C ALA A 83 -2.67 1.19 -31.17
N ALA A 84 -3.90 1.01 -30.69
CA ALA A 84 -5.00 0.42 -31.47
C ALA A 84 -5.26 1.20 -32.77
N PHE A 85 -5.41 2.53 -32.67
CA PHE A 85 -5.62 3.41 -33.82
C PHE A 85 -4.49 3.31 -34.84
N GLY A 86 -3.23 3.39 -34.41
CA GLY A 86 -2.10 3.22 -35.33
C GLY A 86 -2.00 1.82 -35.93
N ARG A 87 -2.47 0.76 -35.24
CA ARG A 87 -2.48 -0.62 -35.76
C ARG A 87 -3.55 -0.85 -36.85
N LEU A 88 -4.52 0.06 -37.01
CA LEU A 88 -5.47 0.03 -38.13
C LEU A 88 -4.81 0.42 -39.47
N PHE A 89 -3.72 1.19 -39.45
CA PHE A 89 -2.96 1.57 -40.63
C PHE A 89 -1.98 0.44 -41.01
N ASN A 90 -2.21 -0.19 -42.16
CA ASN A 90 -1.41 -1.32 -42.64
C ASN A 90 -1.46 -1.42 -44.17
N ALA A 91 -0.73 -2.37 -44.76
CA ALA A 91 -0.62 -2.52 -46.22
C ALA A 91 -1.95 -2.74 -46.97
N GLN A 92 -3.02 -3.18 -46.30
CA GLN A 92 -4.34 -3.39 -46.88
C GLN A 92 -5.31 -2.22 -46.63
N VAL A 93 -4.98 -1.32 -45.69
CA VAL A 93 -5.91 -0.32 -45.15
C VAL A 93 -5.24 1.05 -45.14
N ARG A 94 -5.72 1.94 -46.03
CA ARG A 94 -5.21 3.31 -46.19
C ARG A 94 -5.95 4.30 -45.29
N ALA A 95 -5.35 5.47 -45.07
CA ALA A 95 -5.85 6.50 -44.15
C ALA A 95 -7.34 6.87 -44.33
N ALA A 96 -7.82 7.03 -45.57
CA ALA A 96 -9.23 7.33 -45.84
C ALA A 96 -10.19 6.22 -45.37
N GLN A 97 -9.78 4.95 -45.48
CA GLN A 97 -10.57 3.80 -45.00
C GLN A 97 -10.58 3.72 -43.48
N VAL A 98 -9.46 4.06 -42.82
CA VAL A 98 -9.38 4.19 -41.35
C VAL A 98 -10.35 5.27 -40.88
N GLU A 99 -10.33 6.44 -41.50
CA GLU A 99 -11.22 7.56 -41.15
C GLU A 99 -12.70 7.25 -41.43
N GLU A 100 -13.03 6.59 -42.54
CA GLU A 100 -14.39 6.11 -42.78
C GLU A 100 -14.82 5.07 -41.74
N GLY A 101 -13.99 4.04 -41.49
CA GLY A 101 -14.31 2.94 -40.59
C GLY A 101 -14.43 3.33 -39.10
N LEU A 102 -13.66 4.34 -38.63
CA LEU A 102 -13.88 4.94 -37.31
C LEU A 102 -15.16 5.77 -37.24
N ALA A 103 -15.55 6.45 -38.33
CA ALA A 103 -16.79 7.21 -38.37
C ALA A 103 -18.05 6.32 -38.32
N ARG A 104 -17.92 5.02 -38.60
CA ARG A 104 -19.03 4.05 -38.52
C ARG A 104 -19.42 3.74 -37.07
N ASP A 105 -20.72 3.59 -36.85
CA ASP A 105 -21.28 3.15 -35.57
C ASP A 105 -21.48 1.61 -35.52
N ASP A 106 -21.25 0.91 -36.64
CA ASP A 106 -21.44 -0.54 -36.84
C ASP A 106 -20.13 -1.30 -37.17
N SER A 107 -18.95 -0.80 -36.79
CA SER A 107 -17.67 -1.46 -37.11
C SER A 107 -17.29 -2.60 -36.13
N LEU A 108 -16.62 -3.64 -36.66
CA LEU A 108 -16.09 -4.74 -35.84
C LEU A 108 -15.05 -4.25 -34.80
N PHE A 109 -14.32 -3.18 -35.12
CA PHE A 109 -13.41 -2.48 -34.20
C PHE A 109 -14.13 -1.92 -32.98
N LEU A 110 -15.27 -1.22 -33.18
CA LEU A 110 -16.06 -0.66 -32.10
C LEU A 110 -16.68 -1.77 -31.23
N TRP A 111 -17.23 -2.80 -31.86
CA TRP A 111 -17.73 -3.99 -31.17
C TRP A 111 -16.65 -4.64 -30.31
N TRP A 112 -15.46 -4.87 -30.87
CA TRP A 112 -14.36 -5.54 -30.16
C TRP A 112 -13.94 -4.77 -28.90
N LEU A 113 -13.75 -3.45 -28.99
CA LEU A 113 -13.34 -2.67 -27.83
C LEU A 113 -14.47 -2.52 -26.78
N ARG A 114 -15.73 -2.42 -27.22
CA ARG A 114 -16.91 -2.42 -26.33
C ARG A 114 -17.02 -3.72 -25.54
N SER A 115 -17.05 -4.85 -26.23
CA SER A 115 -17.20 -6.18 -25.62
C SER A 115 -16.00 -6.60 -24.77
N ASN A 116 -14.85 -5.93 -24.89
CA ASN A 116 -13.65 -6.18 -24.09
C ASN A 116 -13.32 -5.03 -23.12
N GLY A 117 -14.29 -4.20 -22.73
CA GLY A 117 -14.09 -3.14 -21.71
C GLY A 117 -13.48 -3.66 -20.40
N ARG A 118 -13.88 -4.86 -19.94
CA ARG A 118 -13.28 -5.53 -18.76
C ARG A 118 -11.97 -6.28 -19.06
N PHE A 119 -11.08 -5.65 -19.83
CA PHE A 119 -9.90 -6.28 -20.45
C PHE A 119 -8.93 -6.98 -19.49
N LEU A 120 -8.89 -6.60 -18.21
CA LEU A 120 -8.04 -7.23 -17.20
C LEU A 120 -8.56 -8.61 -16.77
N THR A 121 -9.88 -8.82 -16.77
CA THR A 121 -10.56 -10.07 -16.34
C THR A 121 -11.76 -10.41 -17.26
N PRO A 122 -11.55 -10.60 -18.57
CA PRO A 122 -12.64 -10.85 -19.52
C PRO A 122 -13.42 -12.15 -19.23
N ALA A 123 -12.79 -13.18 -18.68
CA ALA A 123 -13.45 -14.42 -18.27
C ALA A 123 -13.91 -14.41 -16.79
N GLY A 124 -14.00 -13.23 -16.15
CA GLY A 124 -14.44 -13.09 -14.78
C GLY A 124 -13.56 -13.85 -13.76
N ALA A 125 -14.19 -14.68 -12.93
CA ALA A 125 -13.52 -15.36 -11.81
C ALA A 125 -12.35 -16.27 -12.21
N GLY A 126 -12.41 -16.94 -13.37
CA GLY A 126 -11.30 -17.78 -13.86
C GLY A 126 -10.03 -16.99 -14.19
N ASP A 127 -10.21 -15.77 -14.72
CA ASP A 127 -9.09 -14.85 -14.97
C ASP A 127 -8.52 -14.27 -13.67
N LEU A 128 -9.36 -14.06 -12.64
CA LEU A 128 -8.89 -13.65 -11.30
C LEU A 128 -7.96 -14.70 -10.69
N PHE A 129 -8.29 -15.99 -10.75
CA PHE A 129 -7.38 -17.06 -10.27
C PHE A 129 -6.06 -17.08 -11.05
N THR A 130 -6.10 -16.87 -12.37
CA THR A 130 -4.89 -16.80 -13.20
C THR A 130 -4.02 -15.59 -12.85
N ALA A 131 -4.64 -14.43 -12.61
CA ALA A 131 -3.97 -13.21 -12.14
C ALA A 131 -3.35 -13.41 -10.75
N TRP A 132 -4.09 -14.04 -9.82
CA TRP A 132 -3.62 -14.39 -8.48
C TRP A 132 -2.44 -15.36 -8.50
N ALA A 133 -2.48 -16.42 -9.31
CA ALA A 133 -1.36 -17.34 -9.48
C ALA A 133 -0.11 -16.63 -10.04
N GLY A 134 -0.30 -15.74 -11.02
CA GLY A 134 0.76 -14.89 -11.56
C GLY A 134 1.37 -13.95 -10.51
N HIS A 135 0.53 -13.30 -9.71
CA HIS A 135 0.94 -12.41 -8.62
C HIS A 135 1.67 -13.16 -7.51
N LEU A 136 1.14 -14.31 -7.05
CA LEU A 136 1.74 -15.17 -6.03
C LEU A 136 3.12 -15.68 -6.46
N ARG A 137 3.24 -16.16 -7.70
CA ARG A 137 4.54 -16.56 -8.28
C ARG A 137 5.54 -15.41 -8.26
N GLY A 138 5.09 -14.21 -8.64
CA GLY A 138 5.90 -12.99 -8.64
C GLY A 138 6.28 -12.52 -7.23
N PHE A 139 5.38 -12.66 -6.26
CA PHE A 139 5.59 -12.36 -4.85
C PHE A 139 6.64 -13.30 -4.26
N ILE A 140 6.48 -14.62 -4.41
CA ILE A 140 7.47 -15.62 -3.96
C ILE A 140 8.84 -15.34 -4.58
N ALA A 141 8.91 -15.07 -5.88
CA ALA A 141 10.17 -14.72 -6.54
C ALA A 141 10.79 -13.42 -5.98
N THR A 142 9.99 -12.39 -5.72
CA THR A 142 10.46 -11.12 -5.16
C THR A 142 10.94 -11.31 -3.71
N GLN A 143 10.23 -12.08 -2.89
CA GLN A 143 10.61 -12.40 -1.52
C GLN A 143 11.88 -13.26 -1.46
N LEU A 144 12.07 -14.21 -2.39
CA LEU A 144 13.28 -15.01 -2.49
C LEU A 144 14.51 -14.16 -2.84
N GLU A 145 14.42 -13.30 -3.86
CA GLU A 145 15.55 -12.44 -4.26
C GLU A 145 15.87 -11.37 -3.21
N THR A 146 14.85 -10.87 -2.51
CA THR A 146 15.00 -9.98 -1.35
C THR A 146 15.66 -10.72 -0.19
N GLY A 147 15.21 -11.95 0.09
CA GLY A 147 15.78 -12.82 1.12
C GLY A 147 17.24 -13.15 0.87
N VAL A 148 17.64 -13.48 -0.36
CA VAL A 148 19.05 -13.69 -0.74
C VAL A 148 19.90 -12.45 -0.42
N LEU A 149 19.43 -11.25 -0.80
CA LEU A 149 20.14 -10.00 -0.54
C LEU A 149 20.24 -9.69 0.97
N LEU A 150 19.15 -9.88 1.72
CA LEU A 150 19.10 -9.61 3.15
C LEU A 150 19.83 -10.67 3.98
N LEU A 151 19.83 -11.94 3.58
CA LEU A 151 20.63 -13.00 4.20
C LEU A 151 22.13 -12.77 3.97
N MET A 152 22.53 -12.30 2.78
CA MET A 152 23.93 -11.91 2.52
C MET A 152 24.35 -10.73 3.41
N LEU A 153 23.49 -9.70 3.53
CA LEU A 153 23.71 -8.59 4.48
C LEU A 153 23.79 -9.09 5.92
N SER A 154 22.89 -9.99 6.33
CA SER A 154 22.84 -10.59 7.66
C SER A 154 24.11 -11.38 7.97
N ALA A 155 24.62 -12.16 7.02
CA ALA A 155 25.86 -12.91 7.19
C ALA A 155 27.06 -11.96 7.41
N LEU A 156 27.12 -10.81 6.73
CA LEU A 156 28.14 -9.79 6.97
C LEU A 156 28.00 -9.14 8.36
N LEU A 157 26.78 -8.83 8.80
CA LEU A 157 26.50 -8.28 10.13
C LEU A 157 26.80 -9.28 11.26
N VAL A 158 26.66 -10.58 11.00
CA VAL A 158 26.92 -11.67 11.94
C VAL A 158 28.41 -12.01 12.07
N ALA A 159 29.24 -11.74 11.06
CA ALA A 159 30.65 -12.14 11.05
C ALA A 159 31.48 -11.68 12.29
N PRO A 160 31.27 -10.48 12.88
CA PRO A 160 31.96 -10.08 14.12
C PRO A 160 31.62 -10.96 15.34
N HIS A 161 30.40 -11.51 15.42
CA HIS A 161 30.01 -12.44 16.50
C HIS A 161 30.76 -13.77 16.39
N LEU A 162 31.06 -14.24 15.17
CA LEU A 162 31.88 -15.44 14.95
C LEU A 162 33.33 -15.24 15.40
N TRP A 163 33.88 -14.04 15.15
CA TRP A 163 35.23 -13.69 15.61
C TRP A 163 35.32 -13.65 17.14
N LEU A 164 34.26 -13.16 17.81
CA LEU A 164 34.17 -13.16 19.27
C LEU A 164 34.02 -14.58 19.83
N ALA A 165 33.15 -15.40 19.24
CA ALA A 165 32.92 -16.79 19.64
C ALA A 165 34.15 -17.70 19.47
N ALA A 166 35.10 -17.33 18.61
CA ALA A 166 36.35 -18.08 18.38
C ALA A 166 37.48 -17.76 19.38
N ARG A 167 37.23 -16.95 20.43
CA ARG A 167 38.26 -16.55 21.43
C ARG A 167 38.08 -17.33 22.75
N PRO A 168 39.01 -18.23 23.12
CA PRO A 168 38.87 -19.06 24.33
C PRO A 168 39.05 -18.26 25.64
N ASP A 169 39.95 -17.28 25.66
CA ASP A 169 40.30 -16.52 26.89
C ASP A 169 39.37 -15.33 27.18
N ALA A 170 38.12 -15.40 26.71
CA ALA A 170 37.14 -14.34 26.96
C ALA A 170 36.66 -14.40 28.43
N SER A 171 37.42 -13.78 29.34
CA SER A 171 36.94 -13.23 30.61
C SER A 171 36.63 -11.72 30.50
N ALA A 172 36.94 -11.12 29.34
CA ALA A 172 36.67 -9.72 28.99
C ALA A 172 35.18 -9.34 28.86
N TRP A 173 34.24 -10.26 29.14
CA TRP A 173 32.79 -10.02 29.14
C TRP A 173 32.36 -8.85 30.04
N ALA A 174 33.18 -8.49 31.02
CA ALA A 174 32.96 -7.34 31.89
C ALA A 174 32.71 -6.03 31.10
N PHE A 175 33.59 -5.64 30.18
CA PHE A 175 33.44 -4.34 29.51
C PHE A 175 32.34 -4.34 28.44
N TYR A 176 32.04 -5.49 27.84
CA TYR A 176 31.01 -5.61 26.80
C TYR A 176 29.58 -5.81 27.35
N GLY A 177 29.44 -6.29 28.60
CA GLY A 177 28.15 -6.65 29.20
C GLY A 177 27.23 -5.46 29.52
N LEU A 178 27.76 -4.26 29.78
CA LEU A 178 26.97 -3.13 30.28
C LEU A 178 26.56 -2.07 29.24
N LEU A 179 26.91 -2.22 27.96
CA LEU A 179 26.61 -1.25 26.89
C LEU A 179 26.10 -1.89 25.57
N LEU A 180 25.06 -2.74 25.67
CA LEU A 180 24.16 -3.17 24.56
C LEU A 180 24.55 -4.39 23.69
N GLY A 181 25.47 -5.27 24.11
CA GLY A 181 25.47 -6.69 23.69
C GLY A 181 25.72 -7.04 22.20
N SER A 182 26.10 -6.07 21.35
CA SER A 182 26.48 -6.30 19.94
C SER A 182 27.75 -5.51 19.57
N PRO A 183 28.69 -6.11 18.81
CA PRO A 183 29.91 -5.44 18.36
C PRO A 183 29.63 -4.26 17.40
N LEU A 184 28.42 -4.14 16.85
CA LEU A 184 28.03 -3.01 16.01
C LEU A 184 27.93 -1.70 16.82
N TRP A 185 27.55 -1.77 18.10
CA TRP A 185 27.52 -0.60 18.99
C TRP A 185 28.92 -0.09 19.29
N THR A 186 29.88 -0.98 19.53
CA THR A 186 31.28 -0.57 19.77
C THR A 186 31.90 0.02 18.51
N ALA A 187 31.59 -0.53 17.33
CA ALA A 187 31.95 0.08 16.05
C ALA A 187 31.34 1.49 15.86
N ALA A 188 30.07 1.70 16.25
CA ALA A 188 29.44 3.03 16.20
C ALA A 188 30.14 4.04 17.12
N LEU A 189 30.51 3.64 18.34
CA LEU A 189 31.27 4.48 19.27
C LEU A 189 32.65 4.86 18.72
N LEU A 190 33.34 3.93 18.03
CA LEU A 190 34.63 4.18 17.38
C LEU A 190 34.55 5.17 16.19
N MET A 191 33.36 5.40 15.62
CA MET A 191 33.17 6.41 14.56
C MET A 191 33.07 7.84 15.11
N LEU A 192 32.66 8.03 16.38
CA LEU A 192 32.50 9.35 16.98
C LEU A 192 33.83 10.14 17.08
N PRO A 193 34.98 9.53 17.48
CA PRO A 193 36.29 10.21 17.41
C PRO A 193 36.70 10.58 15.98
N LEU A 194 36.33 9.79 14.96
CA LEU A 194 36.64 10.09 13.54
C LEU A 194 35.77 11.25 13.01
N ALA A 195 34.51 11.34 13.45
CA ALA A 195 33.66 12.51 13.22
C ALA A 195 34.25 13.75 13.90
N ALA A 196 34.64 13.67 15.17
CA ALA A 196 35.30 14.76 15.89
C ALA A 196 36.62 15.19 15.22
N ALA A 197 37.44 14.25 14.74
CA ALA A 197 38.67 14.54 14.00
C ALA A 197 38.39 15.29 12.71
N SER A 198 37.27 15.00 12.04
CA SER A 198 36.82 15.73 10.85
C SER A 198 36.36 17.16 11.19
N MET A 199 35.72 17.37 12.35
CA MET A 199 35.38 18.71 12.85
C MET A 199 36.63 19.54 13.18
N PHE A 200 37.60 18.96 13.90
CA PHE A 200 38.88 19.63 14.17
C PHE A 200 39.65 19.92 12.88
N GLY A 201 39.71 18.97 11.95
CA GLY A 201 40.32 19.16 10.62
C GLY A 201 39.67 20.31 9.82
N PHE A 202 38.34 20.46 9.92
CA PHE A 202 37.61 21.60 9.35
C PHE A 202 38.00 22.92 10.02
N TRP A 203 38.01 23.01 11.36
CA TRP A 203 38.37 24.23 12.08
C TRP A 203 39.83 24.65 11.85
N PHE A 204 40.76 23.71 11.75
CA PHE A 204 42.15 23.99 11.34
C PHE A 204 42.31 24.27 9.83
N SER A 205 41.23 24.22 9.04
CA SER A 205 41.21 24.60 7.62
C SER A 205 40.95 26.09 7.38
N GLY A 206 41.42 26.94 8.30
CA GLY A 206 41.57 28.38 8.08
C GLY A 206 42.48 28.72 6.90
N ASP A 207 42.55 30.02 6.58
CA ASP A 207 43.26 30.51 5.41
C ASP A 207 44.77 30.21 5.47
N ASN A 208 45.39 30.09 4.31
CA ASN A 208 46.57 29.23 4.10
C ASN A 208 47.91 29.86 4.56
N HIS A 209 47.88 30.68 5.61
CA HIS A 209 49.05 31.29 6.24
C HIS A 209 49.90 30.25 6.99
N LEU A 210 51.19 30.54 7.14
CA LEU A 210 52.10 29.71 7.93
C LEU A 210 51.62 29.53 9.38
N SER A 211 51.00 30.58 9.95
CA SER A 211 50.41 30.58 11.29
C SER A 211 49.32 29.53 11.50
N SER A 212 48.46 29.24 10.52
CA SER A 212 47.40 28.21 10.67
C SER A 212 47.98 26.79 10.66
N ARG A 213 49.07 26.56 9.92
CA ARG A 213 49.80 25.28 9.93
C ARG A 213 50.56 25.08 11.24
N LEU A 214 51.24 26.11 11.73
CA LEU A 214 51.94 26.09 13.02
C LEU A 214 50.95 25.93 14.19
N GLY A 215 49.79 26.61 14.14
CA GLY A 215 48.72 26.44 15.13
C GLY A 215 48.15 25.03 15.17
N ALA A 216 47.92 24.40 14.02
CA ALA A 216 47.51 23.00 13.95
C ALA A 216 48.59 22.06 14.49
N ALA A 217 49.86 22.25 14.12
CA ALA A 217 50.98 21.45 14.63
C ALA A 217 51.16 21.59 16.15
N ALA A 218 51.01 22.81 16.70
CA ALA A 218 51.06 23.06 18.13
C ALA A 218 49.86 22.42 18.86
N ALA A 219 48.65 22.50 18.30
CA ALA A 219 47.48 21.83 18.85
C ALA A 219 47.62 20.30 18.85
N ALA A 220 48.23 19.71 17.81
CA ALA A 220 48.55 18.29 17.78
C ALA A 220 49.60 17.90 18.83
N ALA A 221 50.67 18.70 18.99
CA ALA A 221 51.70 18.44 20.00
C ALA A 221 51.14 18.56 21.44
N LEU A 222 50.34 19.60 21.71
CA LEU A 222 49.70 19.80 23.02
C LEU A 222 48.64 18.72 23.30
N GLY A 223 47.82 18.36 22.32
CA GLY A 223 46.84 17.28 22.43
C GLY A 223 47.48 15.93 22.71
N LEU A 224 48.62 15.63 22.07
CA LEU A 224 49.41 14.42 22.32
C LEU A 224 50.04 14.43 23.72
N ALA A 225 50.58 15.57 24.17
CA ALA A 225 51.14 15.69 25.51
C ALA A 225 50.07 15.48 26.61
N LEU A 226 48.88 16.06 26.44
CA LEU A 226 47.73 15.85 27.35
C LEU A 226 47.22 14.39 27.29
N LEU A 227 47.15 13.78 26.10
CA LEU A 227 46.77 12.38 25.96
C LEU A 227 47.73 11.47 26.73
N LEU A 228 49.05 11.70 26.63
CA LEU A 228 50.08 10.95 27.36
C LEU A 228 50.02 11.13 28.89
N GLN A 229 49.42 12.21 29.40
CA GLN A 229 49.16 12.40 30.85
C GLN A 229 47.92 11.65 31.35
N ILE A 230 46.95 11.38 30.47
CA ILE A 230 45.69 10.68 30.82
C ILE A 230 45.80 9.16 30.56
N LEU A 231 46.63 8.74 29.60
CA LEU A 231 46.87 7.33 29.26
C LEU A 231 47.34 6.42 30.43
N PRO A 232 48.11 6.86 31.44
CA PRO A 232 48.54 6.01 32.56
C PRO A 232 47.49 5.86 33.68
N LEU A 233 46.24 6.32 33.50
CA LEU A 233 45.15 5.95 34.40
C LEU A 233 44.97 4.42 34.43
N PRO A 234 44.72 3.81 35.61
CA PRO A 234 44.80 2.37 35.76
C PRO A 234 43.79 1.64 34.86
N PRO A 235 44.18 0.52 34.22
CA PRO A 235 43.24 -0.29 33.46
C PRO A 235 42.14 -0.84 34.38
N LEU A 236 40.95 -1.03 33.81
CA LEU A 236 39.81 -1.66 34.47
C LEU A 236 40.25 -2.95 35.18
N ARG A 237 40.19 -2.96 36.51
CA ARG A 237 40.49 -4.16 37.31
C ARG A 237 39.36 -5.17 37.14
N THR A 238 39.57 -6.13 36.25
CA THR A 238 38.71 -7.32 36.17
C THR A 238 38.95 -8.19 37.41
N SER A 239 38.15 -8.01 38.46
CA SER A 239 37.92 -9.10 39.40
C SER A 239 37.14 -10.18 38.67
N GLU A 240 37.40 -11.46 38.96
CA GLU A 240 36.74 -12.59 38.27
C GLU A 240 35.21 -12.64 38.48
N ASN A 241 34.68 -11.78 39.34
CA ASN A 241 33.54 -12.12 40.18
C ASN A 241 32.56 -10.97 40.48
N ALA A 242 32.88 -9.73 40.11
CA ALA A 242 31.95 -8.61 40.08
C ALA A 242 32.35 -7.57 39.03
N LEU A 243 31.36 -7.04 38.34
CA LEU A 243 31.49 -6.11 37.23
C LEU A 243 31.26 -4.68 37.73
N GLU A 244 32.17 -4.20 38.58
CA GLU A 244 32.17 -2.78 38.99
C GLU A 244 32.73 -1.94 37.83
N VAL A 245 31.82 -1.45 36.98
CA VAL A 245 32.16 -0.35 36.05
C VAL A 245 32.38 0.89 36.91
N ASP A 246 33.63 1.27 37.07
CA ASP A 246 33.97 2.55 37.67
C ASP A 246 33.51 3.68 36.74
N LEU A 247 32.31 4.21 37.02
CA LEU A 247 31.67 5.28 36.26
C LEU A 247 32.55 6.55 36.19
N TRP A 248 33.49 6.72 37.12
CA TRP A 248 34.46 7.80 37.15
C TRP A 248 35.56 7.68 36.08
N ALA A 249 35.75 6.50 35.47
CA ALA A 249 36.68 6.31 34.36
C ALA A 249 36.11 6.81 33.01
N ALA A 250 34.79 6.86 32.84
CA ALA A 250 34.15 7.22 31.57
C ALA A 250 34.51 8.66 31.08
N PRO A 251 34.56 9.70 31.93
CA PRO A 251 35.03 11.03 31.53
C PRO A 251 36.46 11.04 30.99
N ALA A 252 37.37 10.23 31.56
CA ALA A 252 38.76 10.14 31.10
C ALA A 252 38.88 9.47 29.73
N TRP A 253 38.06 8.46 29.44
CA TRP A 253 37.96 7.85 28.11
C TRP A 253 37.40 8.81 27.06
N VAL A 254 36.38 9.59 27.40
CA VAL A 254 35.83 10.64 26.52
C VAL A 254 36.88 11.74 26.25
N ALA A 255 37.57 12.22 27.29
CA ALA A 255 38.63 13.21 27.16
C ALA A 255 39.79 12.70 26.27
N SER A 256 40.26 11.48 26.51
CA SER A 256 41.31 10.83 25.71
C SER A 256 40.90 10.69 24.23
N SER A 257 39.63 10.32 23.98
CA SER A 257 39.08 10.17 22.64
C SER A 257 38.99 11.50 21.88
N LEU A 258 38.59 12.58 22.57
CA LEU A 258 38.53 13.93 22.00
C LEU A 258 39.93 14.50 21.74
N LEU A 259 40.91 14.25 22.62
CA LEU A 259 42.31 14.63 22.42
C LEU A 259 42.93 13.87 21.25
N LEU A 260 42.69 12.56 21.13
CA LEU A 260 43.13 11.77 19.99
C LEU A 260 42.51 12.27 18.67
N ALA A 261 41.22 12.61 18.69
CA ALA A 261 40.53 13.21 17.55
C ALA A 261 41.14 14.57 17.14
N LEU A 262 41.47 15.43 18.11
CA LEU A 262 42.16 16.70 17.90
C LEU A 262 43.52 16.49 17.19
N VAL A 263 44.33 15.54 17.71
CA VAL A 263 45.65 15.21 17.15
C VAL A 263 45.53 14.69 15.72
N ILE A 264 44.62 13.74 15.46
CA ILE A 264 44.39 13.17 14.12
C ILE A 264 43.91 14.25 13.13
N GLY A 265 42.92 15.05 13.51
CA GLY A 265 42.37 16.11 12.65
C GLY A 265 43.41 17.17 12.28
N ALA A 266 44.23 17.59 13.25
CA ALA A 266 45.30 18.54 13.04
C ALA A 266 46.45 17.97 12.19
N ALA A 267 46.89 16.73 12.46
CA ALA A 267 47.97 16.07 11.70
C ALA A 267 47.56 15.80 10.24
N LEU A 268 46.35 15.27 10.01
CA LEU A 268 45.81 15.07 8.67
C LEU A 268 45.63 16.40 7.92
N ARG A 269 45.25 17.48 8.61
CA ARG A 269 45.20 18.83 8.01
C ARG A 269 46.58 19.30 7.53
N VAL A 270 47.66 19.03 8.25
CA VAL A 270 49.02 19.35 7.77
C VAL A 270 49.33 18.54 6.51
N LEU A 271 49.16 17.21 6.56
CA LEU A 271 49.44 16.29 5.45
C LEU A 271 48.64 16.60 4.18
N LEU A 272 47.32 16.80 4.28
CA LEU A 272 46.45 17.04 3.13
C LEU A 272 46.66 18.44 2.51
N SER A 273 47.15 19.42 3.28
CA SER A 273 47.46 20.76 2.78
C SER A 273 48.70 20.85 1.89
N LEU A 274 49.46 19.76 1.77
CA LEU A 274 50.50 19.59 0.76
C LEU A 274 49.92 19.34 -0.64
N ARG A 275 48.62 18.98 -0.75
CA ARG A 275 47.96 18.61 -2.02
C ARG A 275 46.71 19.42 -2.37
N PHE A 276 46.01 19.98 -1.38
CA PHE A 276 44.71 20.65 -1.57
C PHE A 276 44.66 22.06 -0.99
N LYS A 277 43.84 22.94 -1.60
CA LYS A 277 43.56 24.29 -1.09
C LYS A 277 42.65 24.25 0.15
N ALA A 278 42.69 25.29 0.99
CA ALA A 278 41.91 25.37 2.23
C ALA A 278 40.39 25.18 2.01
N GLU A 279 39.81 25.78 0.97
CA GLU A 279 38.40 25.60 0.58
C GLU A 279 38.07 24.15 0.23
N GLN A 280 38.93 23.49 -0.55
CA GLN A 280 38.78 22.08 -0.93
C GLN A 280 38.87 21.17 0.31
N LEU A 281 39.77 21.49 1.24
CA LEU A 281 39.88 20.78 2.51
C LEU A 281 38.62 20.94 3.36
N ARG A 282 38.03 22.14 3.46
CA ARG A 282 36.75 22.35 4.17
C ARG A 282 35.65 21.45 3.58
N VAL A 283 35.51 21.40 2.25
CA VAL A 283 34.54 20.52 1.59
C VAL A 283 34.82 19.04 1.86
N LEU A 284 36.08 18.59 1.75
CA LEU A 284 36.48 17.21 2.04
C LEU A 284 36.20 16.83 3.50
N TRP A 285 36.47 17.72 4.46
CA TRP A 285 36.18 17.48 5.88
C TRP A 285 34.68 17.46 6.18
N THR A 286 33.88 18.34 5.59
CA THR A 286 32.42 18.29 5.71
C THR A 286 31.84 17.02 5.09
N GLN A 287 32.37 16.56 3.95
CA GLN A 287 31.98 15.28 3.35
C GLN A 287 32.40 14.09 4.23
N ALA A 288 33.63 14.07 4.75
CA ALA A 288 34.10 13.04 5.67
C ALA A 288 33.24 12.98 6.94
N LEU A 289 32.96 14.13 7.56
CA LEU A 289 32.06 14.23 8.71
C LEU A 289 30.66 13.67 8.39
N ALA A 290 30.08 14.06 7.26
CA ALA A 290 28.78 13.54 6.83
C ALA A 290 28.81 12.01 6.65
N TRP A 291 29.86 11.45 6.04
CA TRP A 291 30.03 10.00 5.91
C TRP A 291 30.20 9.30 7.25
N MET A 292 30.97 9.86 8.19
CA MET A 292 31.13 9.30 9.54
C MET A 292 29.81 9.32 10.32
N LEU A 293 29.03 10.40 10.23
CA LEU A 293 27.71 10.50 10.86
C LEU A 293 26.71 9.52 10.24
N ILE A 294 26.69 9.37 8.91
CA ILE A 294 25.86 8.37 8.22
C ILE A 294 26.28 6.94 8.62
N ALA A 295 27.58 6.64 8.65
CA ALA A 295 28.09 5.34 9.07
C ALA A 295 27.72 5.04 10.54
N THR A 296 27.84 6.03 11.43
CA THR A 296 27.41 5.92 12.84
C THR A 296 25.92 5.61 12.91
N ALA A 297 25.06 6.39 12.23
CA ALA A 297 23.61 6.17 12.23
C ALA A 297 23.23 4.78 11.68
N LEU A 298 23.88 4.31 10.61
CA LEU A 298 23.67 2.97 10.07
C LEU A 298 24.11 1.88 11.05
N LEU A 299 25.26 2.03 11.72
CA LEU A 299 25.73 1.08 12.73
C LEU A 299 24.81 1.01 13.95
N LEU A 300 24.25 2.14 14.40
CA LEU A 300 23.23 2.18 15.46
C LEU A 300 21.94 1.46 15.03
N VAL A 301 21.47 1.67 13.80
CA VAL A 301 20.27 0.99 13.26
C VAL A 301 20.51 -0.51 13.10
N PHE A 302 21.65 -0.93 12.55
CA PHE A 302 21.99 -2.35 12.43
C PHE A 302 22.26 -3.00 13.78
N GLY A 303 22.87 -2.30 14.75
CA GLY A 303 23.04 -2.77 16.12
C GLY A 303 21.71 -2.97 16.84
N ALA A 304 20.75 -2.07 16.64
CA ALA A 304 19.38 -2.22 17.17
C ALA A 304 18.67 -3.44 16.56
N LEU A 305 18.77 -3.63 15.25
CA LEU A 305 18.17 -4.77 14.56
C LEU A 305 18.84 -6.09 14.93
N ASP A 306 20.17 -6.14 15.03
CA ASP A 306 20.94 -7.30 15.49
C ASP A 306 20.49 -7.70 16.91
N PHE A 307 20.48 -6.76 17.86
CA PHE A 307 19.97 -6.97 19.21
C PHE A 307 18.52 -7.49 19.23
N LEU A 308 17.60 -6.85 18.50
CA LEU A 308 16.20 -7.27 18.42
C LEU A 308 16.04 -8.66 17.79
N SER A 309 16.85 -9.01 16.78
CA SER A 309 16.82 -10.34 16.15
C SER A 309 17.33 -11.45 17.08
N TRP A 310 18.28 -11.17 17.97
CA TRP A 310 18.68 -12.11 19.04
C TRP A 310 17.56 -12.33 20.06
N VAL A 311 16.91 -11.26 20.52
CA VAL A 311 15.74 -11.32 21.42
C VAL A 311 14.60 -12.13 20.77
N LEU A 312 14.33 -11.89 19.49
CA LEU A 312 13.30 -12.62 18.75
C LEU A 312 13.66 -14.10 18.55
N SER A 313 14.89 -14.41 18.16
CA SER A 313 15.32 -15.80 17.89
C SER A 313 15.29 -16.66 19.15
N THR A 314 15.70 -16.11 20.29
CA THR A 314 15.62 -16.78 21.60
C THR A 314 14.17 -16.97 22.05
N TYR A 315 13.30 -15.97 21.87
CA TYR A 315 11.86 -16.08 22.15
C TYR A 315 11.18 -17.17 21.28
N VAL A 316 11.48 -17.22 19.99
CA VAL A 316 10.94 -18.23 19.06
C VAL A 316 11.36 -19.64 19.49
N LEU A 317 12.63 -19.84 19.86
CA LEU A 317 13.12 -21.14 20.34
C LEU A 317 12.40 -21.58 21.62
N GLN A 318 12.28 -20.70 22.62
CA GLN A 318 11.56 -20.98 23.86
C GLN A 318 10.10 -21.38 23.62
N GLN A 319 9.41 -20.75 22.67
CA GLN A 319 8.04 -21.12 22.30
C GLN A 319 8.01 -22.46 21.53
N SER A 320 8.91 -22.68 20.58
CA SER A 320 8.97 -23.92 19.79
C SER A 320 9.34 -25.18 20.60
N ALA A 321 10.06 -25.02 21.71
CA ALA A 321 10.30 -26.09 22.68
C ALA A 321 9.03 -26.48 23.47
N SER A 322 8.00 -25.61 23.48
CA SER A 322 6.73 -25.85 24.19
C SER A 322 5.55 -26.22 23.27
N ALA A 323 5.67 -25.98 21.96
CA ALA A 323 4.68 -26.33 20.95
C ALA A 323 5.39 -27.02 19.77
N GLY A 324 5.13 -28.32 19.60
CA GLY A 324 5.80 -29.18 18.62
C GLY A 324 5.82 -28.59 17.20
N ALA A 325 6.84 -28.96 16.43
CA ALA A 325 7.39 -28.29 15.24
C ALA A 325 6.43 -27.90 14.09
N SER A 326 5.45 -27.01 14.33
CA SER A 326 4.49 -26.51 13.33
C SER A 326 4.54 -24.98 13.18
N GLY A 327 5.42 -24.49 12.29
CA GLY A 327 5.18 -23.33 11.40
C GLY A 327 4.91 -21.92 11.96
N LEU A 328 4.83 -21.70 13.29
CA LEU A 328 4.27 -20.45 13.86
C LEU A 328 5.12 -19.16 13.73
N GLY A 329 6.37 -19.24 13.27
CA GLY A 329 7.30 -18.10 13.24
C GLY A 329 6.82 -16.88 12.42
N LEU A 330 6.20 -17.10 11.26
CA LEU A 330 5.70 -16.02 10.40
C LEU A 330 4.40 -15.39 10.93
N GLY A 331 3.51 -16.19 11.51
CA GLY A 331 2.24 -15.72 12.06
C GLY A 331 2.43 -14.83 13.29
N ALA A 332 3.31 -15.22 14.21
CA ALA A 332 3.60 -14.44 15.42
C ALA A 332 4.23 -13.07 15.11
N LEU A 333 5.11 -13.00 14.11
CA LEU A 333 5.71 -11.74 13.63
C LEU A 333 4.67 -10.78 13.05
N LEU A 334 3.79 -11.28 12.17
CA LEU A 334 2.71 -10.48 11.58
C LEU A 334 1.72 -9.99 12.65
N LEU A 335 1.34 -10.85 13.61
CA LEU A 335 0.48 -10.47 14.75
C LEU A 335 1.14 -9.43 15.67
N GLY A 336 2.44 -9.55 15.94
CA GLY A 336 3.19 -8.58 16.73
C GLY A 336 3.25 -7.20 16.08
N ALA A 337 3.57 -7.14 14.78
CA ALA A 337 3.57 -5.90 14.02
C ALA A 337 2.15 -5.29 13.92
N LEU A 338 1.12 -6.11 13.69
CA LEU A 338 -0.26 -5.66 13.61
C LEU A 338 -0.72 -5.04 14.95
N ARG A 339 -0.36 -5.64 16.09
CA ARG A 339 -0.66 -5.11 17.44
C ARG A 339 0.03 -3.78 17.77
N LEU A 340 1.18 -3.47 17.14
CA LEU A 340 1.84 -2.17 17.28
C LEU A 340 1.21 -1.08 16.42
N VAL A 341 0.74 -1.44 15.21
CA VAL A 341 0.17 -0.49 14.24
C VAL A 341 -1.31 -0.20 14.53
N LEU A 342 -2.10 -1.18 14.96
CA LEU A 342 -3.55 -1.05 15.16
C LEU A 342 -3.95 0.08 16.15
N PRO A 343 -3.30 0.26 17.32
CA PRO A 343 -3.63 1.35 18.25
C PRO A 343 -3.26 2.73 17.71
N MET A 344 -2.27 2.82 16.81
CA MET A 344 -1.91 4.07 16.14
C MET A 344 -2.97 4.48 15.11
N LEU A 345 -3.46 3.52 14.32
CA LEU A 345 -4.55 3.74 13.37
C LEU A 345 -5.84 4.16 14.07
N GLN A 346 -6.22 3.47 15.14
CA GLN A 346 -7.43 3.78 15.94
C GLN A 346 -7.35 5.20 16.55
N ARG A 347 -6.25 5.53 17.26
CA ARG A 347 -6.04 6.87 17.84
C ARG A 347 -6.02 8.01 16.81
N GLN A 348 -5.71 7.70 15.54
CA GLN A 348 -5.72 8.69 14.48
C GLN A 348 -7.12 8.84 13.88
N ALA A 349 -7.88 7.74 13.73
CA ALA A 349 -9.28 7.77 13.32
C ALA A 349 -10.16 8.53 14.33
N ASP A 350 -10.01 8.26 15.64
CA ASP A 350 -10.78 8.91 16.72
C ASP A 350 -10.56 10.44 16.80
N LYS A 351 -9.42 10.93 16.30
CA LYS A 351 -9.09 12.36 16.28
C LYS A 351 -9.53 13.10 15.02
N THR A 352 -10.11 12.42 14.03
CA THR A 352 -10.38 12.98 12.70
C THR A 352 -11.85 12.98 12.30
N SER A 353 -12.73 13.52 13.15
CA SER A 353 -14.13 13.85 12.80
C SER A 353 -14.28 15.04 11.82
N GLY A 354 -13.32 15.22 10.90
CA GLY A 354 -13.33 16.32 9.92
C GLY A 354 -12.03 16.60 9.16
N ALA A 355 -10.96 15.80 9.34
CA ALA A 355 -9.71 15.94 8.61
C ALA A 355 -9.36 14.64 7.88
N SER A 356 -9.07 14.73 6.58
CA SER A 356 -8.63 13.57 5.79
C SER A 356 -7.29 13.04 6.31
N LEU A 357 -7.25 11.76 6.68
CA LEU A 357 -6.00 11.08 7.01
C LEU A 357 -5.00 11.21 5.85
N PRO A 358 -3.72 11.58 6.11
CA PRO A 358 -2.72 11.70 5.05
C PRO A 358 -2.23 10.31 4.62
N LEU A 359 -3.05 9.60 3.85
CA LEU A 359 -2.78 8.25 3.33
C LEU A 359 -1.35 8.08 2.76
N PRO A 360 -0.80 9.02 1.96
CA PRO A 360 0.57 8.89 1.44
C PRO A 360 1.66 8.88 2.53
N ALA A 361 1.46 9.63 3.62
CA ALA A 361 2.39 9.66 4.75
C ALA A 361 2.30 8.37 5.59
N LEU A 362 1.07 7.87 5.81
CA LEU A 362 0.84 6.59 6.48
C LEU A 362 1.46 5.42 5.68
N ALA A 363 1.21 5.36 4.37
CA ALA A 363 1.79 4.34 3.49
C ALA A 363 3.33 4.40 3.46
N HIS A 364 3.92 5.60 3.56
CA HIS A 364 5.37 5.75 3.70
C HIS A 364 5.89 5.17 5.02
N VAL A 365 5.26 5.47 6.16
CA VAL A 365 5.68 4.91 7.47
C VAL A 365 5.48 3.39 7.49
N LEU A 366 4.33 2.88 7.06
CA LEU A 366 4.04 1.45 7.01
C LEU A 366 5.03 0.68 6.13
N GLY A 367 5.42 1.23 4.97
CA GLY A 367 6.40 0.61 4.10
C GLY A 367 7.82 0.57 4.68
N LEU A 368 8.23 1.58 5.46
CA LEU A 368 9.49 1.55 6.20
C LEU A 368 9.46 0.54 7.36
N LEU A 369 8.34 0.45 8.08
CA LEU A 369 8.14 -0.57 9.13
C LEU A 369 8.15 -1.99 8.54
N LEU A 370 7.50 -2.20 7.38
CA LEU A 370 7.52 -3.46 6.66
C LEU A 370 8.95 -3.84 6.23
N LEU A 371 9.72 -2.90 5.69
CA LEU A 371 11.12 -3.14 5.31
C LEU A 371 11.98 -3.53 6.52
N ALA A 372 11.81 -2.83 7.66
CA ALA A 372 12.51 -3.17 8.90
C ALA A 372 12.10 -4.55 9.45
N MET A 373 10.82 -4.89 9.42
CA MET A 373 10.30 -6.21 9.84
C MET A 373 10.82 -7.34 8.95
N VAL A 374 10.84 -7.15 7.62
CA VAL A 374 11.38 -8.14 6.68
C VAL A 374 12.89 -8.31 6.89
N MET A 375 13.64 -7.22 7.11
CA MET A 375 15.07 -7.31 7.43
C MET A 375 15.32 -8.05 8.75
N MET A 376 14.57 -7.72 9.81
CA MET A 376 14.63 -8.42 11.10
C MET A 376 14.29 -9.91 10.99
N PHE A 377 13.29 -10.28 10.17
CA PHE A 377 12.95 -11.68 9.90
C PHE A 377 14.11 -12.46 9.26
N TRP A 378 14.70 -11.95 8.17
CA TRP A 378 15.82 -12.61 7.50
C TRP A 378 17.10 -12.63 8.37
N MET A 379 17.36 -11.58 9.15
CA MET A 379 18.46 -11.56 10.14
C MET A 379 18.29 -12.63 11.22
N SER A 380 17.09 -12.73 11.79
CA SER A 380 16.77 -13.75 12.82
C SER A 380 16.92 -15.17 12.27
N LEU A 381 16.47 -15.40 11.03
CA LEU A 381 16.64 -16.70 10.36
C LEU A 381 18.12 -17.06 10.12
N ALA A 382 18.95 -16.07 9.76
CA ALA A 382 20.40 -16.28 9.61
C ALA A 382 21.09 -16.59 10.95
N GLN A 383 20.74 -15.87 12.02
CA GLN A 383 21.26 -16.12 13.38
C GLN A 383 20.83 -17.50 13.91
N LEU A 384 19.56 -17.86 13.72
CA LEU A 384 19.01 -19.18 14.05
C LEU A 384 19.82 -20.30 13.38
N TRP A 385 20.06 -20.18 12.06
CA TRP A 385 20.85 -21.13 11.28
C TRP A 385 22.30 -21.23 11.75
N VAL A 386 22.97 -20.10 11.95
CA VAL A 386 24.42 -20.04 12.23
C VAL A 386 24.75 -20.46 13.66
N PHE A 387 24.00 -20.01 14.66
CA PHE A 387 24.36 -20.20 16.07
C PHE A 387 23.45 -21.18 16.82
N LEU A 388 22.14 -21.04 16.66
CA LEU A 388 21.17 -21.58 17.63
C LEU A 388 20.63 -22.97 17.28
N LEU A 389 20.68 -23.38 16.01
CA LEU A 389 20.50 -24.79 15.64
C LEU A 389 21.70 -25.61 16.10
N GLN A 390 21.74 -26.00 17.38
CA GLN A 390 22.72 -26.99 17.86
C GLN A 390 22.18 -28.41 17.67
N PRO A 391 23.01 -29.38 17.22
CA PRO A 391 22.61 -30.78 17.13
C PRO A 391 22.60 -31.42 18.53
N GLN A 392 21.56 -31.13 19.34
CA GLN A 392 21.51 -31.57 20.74
C GLN A 392 20.89 -32.96 20.97
N ASP A 393 20.29 -33.60 19.96
CA ASP A 393 19.80 -34.98 20.06
C ASP A 393 20.31 -35.86 18.89
N ALA A 394 21.17 -36.81 19.24
CA ALA A 394 21.75 -37.78 18.32
C ALA A 394 20.74 -38.90 17.96
N ALA A 395 19.75 -38.57 17.15
CA ALA A 395 18.84 -39.54 16.53
C ALA A 395 18.51 -39.25 15.04
N ALA A 396 18.76 -38.03 14.55
CA ALA A 396 18.52 -37.67 13.16
C ALA A 396 19.77 -37.95 12.28
N PRO A 397 19.64 -38.68 11.14
CA PRO A 397 20.78 -38.96 10.25
C PRO A 397 21.39 -37.71 9.58
N LEU A 398 20.75 -36.54 9.72
CA LEU A 398 21.26 -35.24 9.28
C LEU A 398 22.21 -34.56 10.30
N ALA A 399 22.29 -35.03 11.55
CA ALA A 399 23.14 -34.41 12.57
C ALA A 399 24.64 -34.46 12.19
N GLY A 400 25.10 -35.54 11.55
CA GLY A 400 26.47 -35.65 11.02
C GLY A 400 26.77 -34.78 9.79
N TRP A 401 25.76 -34.10 9.22
CA TRP A 401 25.89 -33.20 8.07
C TRP A 401 25.85 -31.72 8.44
N LEU A 402 25.54 -31.38 9.71
CA LEU A 402 25.47 -30.01 10.21
C LEU A 402 26.82 -29.64 10.86
N PRO A 403 27.67 -28.85 10.20
CA PRO A 403 29.03 -28.62 10.68
C PRO A 403 29.07 -27.53 11.76
N GLU A 404 30.25 -27.30 12.32
CA GLU A 404 30.51 -26.27 13.31
C GLU A 404 30.00 -24.87 12.91
N THR A 405 29.70 -24.03 13.90
CA THR A 405 29.17 -22.67 13.74
C THR A 405 29.88 -21.82 12.65
N PRO A 406 31.22 -21.76 12.55
CA PRO A 406 31.89 -21.04 11.46
C PRO A 406 31.63 -21.66 10.08
N ALA A 407 31.54 -22.98 9.99
CA ALA A 407 31.28 -23.68 8.74
C ALA A 407 29.83 -23.48 8.27
N ARG A 408 28.84 -23.44 9.18
CA ARG A 408 27.44 -23.09 8.82
C ARG A 408 27.31 -21.70 8.20
N TRP A 409 28.09 -20.74 8.70
CA TRP A 409 28.20 -19.40 8.09
C TRP A 409 28.92 -19.43 6.74
N GLN A 410 30.03 -20.16 6.62
CA GLN A 410 30.74 -20.32 5.34
C GLN A 410 29.83 -20.93 4.26
N TRP A 411 29.09 -22.01 4.59
CA TRP A 411 28.11 -22.63 3.70
C TRP A 411 27.02 -21.64 3.27
N LEU A 412 26.48 -20.84 4.20
CA LEU A 412 25.50 -19.80 3.89
C LEU A 412 26.07 -18.76 2.91
N VAL A 413 27.24 -18.19 3.23
CA VAL A 413 27.89 -17.16 2.40
C VAL A 413 28.26 -17.70 1.02
N VAL A 414 28.90 -18.86 0.93
CA VAL A 414 29.32 -19.46 -0.35
C VAL A 414 28.11 -19.79 -1.22
N THR A 415 27.04 -20.37 -0.64
CA THR A 415 25.82 -20.70 -1.39
C THR A 415 25.12 -19.46 -1.91
N LEU A 416 24.94 -18.44 -1.07
CA LEU A 416 24.34 -17.16 -1.49
C LEU A 416 25.20 -16.44 -2.52
N LEU A 417 26.53 -16.39 -2.33
CA LEU A 417 27.45 -15.74 -3.26
C LEU A 417 27.45 -16.43 -4.63
N ALA A 418 27.45 -17.77 -4.65
CA ALA A 418 27.34 -18.56 -5.88
C ALA A 418 25.99 -18.29 -6.59
N TYR A 419 24.88 -18.32 -5.86
CA TYR A 419 23.57 -18.00 -6.42
C TYR A 419 23.52 -16.57 -7.00
N MET A 420 24.05 -15.59 -6.28
CA MET A 420 24.06 -14.20 -6.74
C MET A 420 25.00 -13.98 -7.94
N LEU A 421 26.16 -14.66 -8.00
CA LEU A 421 27.09 -14.61 -9.14
C LEU A 421 26.48 -15.25 -10.40
N LEU A 422 25.83 -16.41 -10.25
CA LEU A 422 25.18 -17.11 -11.36
C LEU A 422 23.97 -16.34 -11.89
N THR A 423 23.17 -15.74 -11.02
CA THR A 423 21.88 -15.14 -11.39
C THR A 423 21.88 -13.61 -11.51
N GLY A 424 22.89 -12.92 -10.99
CA GLY A 424 22.95 -11.45 -10.85
C GLY A 424 22.89 -10.67 -12.16
N ARG A 425 23.26 -11.30 -13.29
CA ARG A 425 23.21 -10.69 -14.63
C ARG A 425 21.79 -10.53 -15.19
N HIS A 426 20.81 -11.28 -14.66
CA HIS A 426 19.45 -11.36 -15.18
C HIS A 426 18.53 -10.25 -14.66
N LEU A 427 18.86 -8.98 -14.94
CA LEU A 427 18.05 -7.80 -14.58
C LEU A 427 16.55 -7.96 -14.96
N GLN A 428 16.28 -8.54 -16.13
CA GLN A 428 14.92 -8.79 -16.63
C GLN A 428 14.08 -9.73 -15.75
N GLN A 429 14.68 -10.45 -14.79
CA GLN A 429 13.93 -11.22 -13.79
C GLN A 429 13.04 -10.32 -12.92
N LEU A 430 13.46 -9.08 -12.63
CA LEU A 430 12.65 -8.10 -11.86
C LEU A 430 11.37 -7.71 -12.60
N ASN A 431 11.45 -7.55 -13.92
CA ASN A 431 10.30 -7.25 -14.78
C ASN A 431 9.38 -8.48 -14.93
N ARG A 432 9.97 -9.69 -14.92
CA ARG A 432 9.22 -10.96 -15.02
C ARG A 432 8.53 -11.36 -13.71
N SER A 433 9.01 -10.88 -12.56
CA SER A 433 8.38 -11.10 -11.25
C SER A 433 7.29 -10.07 -10.92
N SER A 434 7.25 -8.91 -11.57
CA SER A 434 6.27 -7.87 -11.32
C SER A 434 4.93 -8.09 -12.05
N LEU A 435 3.92 -7.26 -11.74
CA LEU A 435 2.63 -7.29 -12.42
C LEU A 435 2.70 -6.78 -13.87
N HIS A 436 3.83 -6.19 -14.29
CA HIS A 436 4.03 -5.61 -15.61
C HIS A 436 3.69 -6.58 -16.74
N LEU A 437 4.15 -7.84 -16.67
CA LEU A 437 3.88 -8.84 -17.72
C LEU A 437 2.39 -9.18 -17.85
N PHE A 438 1.68 -9.33 -16.73
CA PHE A 438 0.24 -9.59 -16.75
C PHE A 438 -0.48 -8.43 -17.44
N TYR A 439 -0.21 -7.22 -16.99
CA TYR A 439 -0.78 -5.99 -17.52
C TYR A 439 -0.49 -5.78 -19.01
N ARG A 440 0.79 -5.90 -19.42
CA ARG A 440 1.21 -5.89 -20.83
C ARG A 440 0.43 -6.90 -21.65
N SER A 441 0.28 -8.14 -21.17
CA SER A 441 -0.40 -9.20 -21.93
C SER A 441 -1.88 -8.89 -22.20
N ARG A 442 -2.58 -8.25 -21.25
CA ARG A 442 -3.98 -7.82 -21.42
C ARG A 442 -4.11 -6.65 -22.39
N LEU A 443 -3.23 -5.65 -22.29
CA LEU A 443 -3.15 -4.54 -23.25
C LEU A 443 -2.84 -5.01 -24.67
N THR A 444 -1.90 -5.94 -24.80
CA THR A 444 -1.50 -6.53 -26.10
C THR A 444 -2.72 -7.08 -26.82
N ARG A 445 -3.46 -7.99 -26.18
CA ARG A 445 -4.54 -8.74 -26.84
C ARG A 445 -5.80 -7.90 -27.07
N THR A 446 -6.02 -6.85 -26.28
CA THR A 446 -7.21 -5.99 -26.41
C THR A 446 -6.99 -4.88 -27.43
N TYR A 447 -5.89 -4.13 -27.29
CA TYR A 447 -5.64 -2.91 -28.05
C TYR A 447 -4.63 -3.09 -29.19
N VAL A 448 -3.53 -3.80 -28.98
CA VAL A 448 -2.46 -3.92 -30.01
C VAL A 448 -2.79 -4.97 -31.07
N ALA A 449 -3.50 -6.02 -30.67
CA ALA A 449 -3.95 -7.10 -31.55
C ALA A 449 -4.98 -6.65 -32.60
N VAL A 450 -5.49 -5.41 -32.52
CA VAL A 450 -6.35 -4.76 -33.54
C VAL A 450 -5.77 -4.83 -34.95
N GLY A 451 -4.45 -4.94 -35.10
CA GLY A 451 -3.78 -5.16 -36.40
C GLY A 451 -3.60 -6.62 -36.82
N ASN A 452 -4.13 -7.60 -36.07
CA ASN A 452 -4.03 -9.05 -36.34
C ASN A 452 -5.21 -9.55 -37.19
N ALA A 453 -5.34 -8.97 -38.39
CA ALA A 453 -6.37 -9.25 -39.39
C ALA A 453 -5.79 -10.10 -40.56
N PRO A 454 -6.63 -10.63 -41.47
CA PRO A 454 -6.17 -11.55 -42.52
C PRO A 454 -5.21 -10.89 -43.53
N ALA A 455 -3.91 -11.14 -43.39
CA ALA A 455 -2.85 -10.63 -44.26
C ALA A 455 -2.11 -11.78 -44.99
N PRO A 456 -1.46 -11.53 -46.14
CA PRO A 456 -0.63 -12.52 -46.82
C PRO A 456 0.44 -13.09 -45.86
N GLY A 457 0.46 -14.41 -45.69
CA GLY A 457 1.35 -15.10 -44.74
C GLY A 457 0.84 -15.18 -43.29
N CYS A 458 -0.33 -14.59 -42.95
CA CYS A 458 -0.98 -14.81 -41.66
C CYS A 458 -1.84 -16.09 -41.70
N ALA A 459 -1.31 -17.19 -41.18
CA ALA A 459 -1.99 -18.49 -41.20
C ALA A 459 -3.21 -18.59 -40.26
N GLN A 460 -3.23 -17.84 -39.14
CA GLN A 460 -4.31 -17.87 -38.14
C GLN A 460 -4.50 -16.46 -37.53
N PRO A 461 -5.16 -15.53 -38.25
CA PRO A 461 -5.43 -14.19 -37.73
C PRO A 461 -6.41 -14.23 -36.54
N ARG A 462 -6.34 -13.23 -35.67
CA ARG A 462 -7.30 -13.06 -34.55
C ARG A 462 -8.71 -12.77 -35.07
N PHE A 463 -8.79 -11.93 -36.10
CA PHE A 463 -10.05 -11.48 -36.69
C PHE A 463 -10.24 -12.14 -38.07
N PRO A 464 -11.46 -12.63 -38.40
CA PRO A 464 -11.72 -13.29 -39.68
C PRO A 464 -11.80 -12.31 -40.86
N ARG A 465 -11.93 -11.01 -40.59
CA ARG A 465 -12.07 -9.92 -41.57
C ARG A 465 -11.39 -8.64 -41.03
N PRO A 466 -11.06 -7.64 -41.86
CA PRO A 466 -10.52 -6.35 -41.38
C PRO A 466 -11.48 -5.66 -40.40
N LEU A 467 -10.97 -5.11 -39.29
CA LEU A 467 -11.80 -4.62 -38.18
C LEU A 467 -12.65 -3.37 -38.52
N LEU A 468 -12.35 -2.68 -39.63
CA LEU A 468 -13.13 -1.55 -40.12
C LEU A 468 -14.37 -1.97 -40.91
N ALA A 469 -14.50 -3.26 -41.24
CA ALA A 469 -15.71 -3.82 -41.83
C ALA A 469 -16.89 -3.73 -40.84
N ARG A 470 -18.11 -3.83 -41.40
CA ARG A 470 -19.32 -3.92 -40.57
C ARG A 470 -19.25 -5.16 -39.68
N VAL A 471 -19.75 -5.02 -38.45
CA VAL A 471 -19.97 -6.14 -37.55
C VAL A 471 -21.15 -6.98 -38.04
N ASP A 472 -20.94 -8.28 -38.16
CA ASP A 472 -22.00 -9.26 -38.37
C ASP A 472 -21.78 -10.48 -37.47
N ARG A 473 -22.77 -11.36 -37.39
CA ARG A 473 -22.76 -12.53 -36.50
C ARG A 473 -21.64 -13.51 -36.85
N GLU A 474 -21.34 -13.68 -38.14
CA GLU A 474 -20.29 -14.59 -38.59
C GLU A 474 -18.90 -14.09 -38.14
N ALA A 475 -18.64 -12.79 -38.30
CA ALA A 475 -17.38 -12.17 -37.89
C ALA A 475 -17.17 -12.21 -36.37
N THR A 476 -18.23 -12.05 -35.57
CA THR A 476 -18.12 -12.12 -34.09
C THR A 476 -17.94 -13.55 -33.60
N GLU A 477 -18.66 -14.53 -34.16
CA GLU A 477 -18.54 -15.96 -33.81
C GLU A 477 -17.15 -16.54 -34.18
N HIS A 478 -16.52 -16.09 -35.27
CA HIS A 478 -15.21 -16.58 -35.71
C HIS A 478 -14.01 -15.80 -35.13
N THR A 479 -14.24 -14.67 -34.44
CA THR A 479 -13.18 -13.89 -33.78
C THR A 479 -12.60 -14.66 -32.59
N ARG A 480 -11.26 -14.76 -32.53
CA ARG A 480 -10.55 -15.54 -31.50
C ARG A 480 -10.61 -14.88 -30.13
N LYS A 481 -10.73 -15.68 -29.06
CA LYS A 481 -10.98 -15.20 -27.70
C LYS A 481 -9.82 -14.35 -27.16
N LEU A 482 -10.13 -13.36 -26.33
CA LEU A 482 -9.12 -12.49 -25.69
C LEU A 482 -8.15 -13.26 -24.77
N SER A 483 -8.55 -14.44 -24.27
CA SER A 483 -7.70 -15.32 -23.47
C SER A 483 -6.65 -16.09 -24.28
N GLU A 484 -6.86 -16.27 -25.59
CA GLU A 484 -5.92 -16.95 -26.49
C GLU A 484 -4.72 -16.05 -26.80
N LEU A 485 -3.51 -16.63 -26.83
CA LEU A 485 -2.28 -15.97 -27.26
C LEU A 485 -2.03 -16.32 -28.73
N LEU A 486 -2.05 -15.33 -29.63
CA LEU A 486 -1.81 -15.55 -31.05
C LEU A 486 -0.52 -14.87 -31.51
N PRO A 487 0.20 -15.46 -32.49
CA PRO A 487 1.22 -14.73 -33.23
C PRO A 487 0.64 -13.45 -33.83
N GLN A 488 1.48 -12.41 -34.00
CA GLN A 488 1.11 -11.11 -34.59
C GLN A 488 0.11 -10.24 -33.79
N ASP A 489 -0.30 -10.67 -32.58
CA ASP A 489 -1.02 -9.80 -31.62
C ASP A 489 -0.18 -8.59 -31.18
N ASP A 490 1.14 -8.75 -31.11
CA ASP A 490 2.14 -7.71 -30.83
C ASP A 490 3.07 -7.54 -32.04
N ILE A 491 3.73 -6.38 -32.14
CA ILE A 491 4.65 -6.04 -33.23
C ILE A 491 5.92 -5.41 -32.65
N ALA A 492 7.09 -5.69 -33.24
CA ALA A 492 8.31 -4.99 -32.85
C ALA A 492 8.14 -3.49 -33.07
N LEU A 493 8.62 -2.66 -32.14
CA LEU A 493 8.34 -1.23 -32.21
C LEU A 493 8.92 -0.61 -33.51
N ALA A 494 10.09 -1.06 -33.96
CA ALA A 494 10.69 -0.59 -35.21
C ALA A 494 9.83 -0.88 -36.46
N ASP A 495 9.01 -1.95 -36.45
CA ASP A 495 8.14 -2.32 -37.57
C ASP A 495 6.77 -1.61 -37.52
N TYR A 496 6.44 -0.97 -36.39
CA TYR A 496 5.21 -0.21 -36.21
C TYR A 496 5.33 1.18 -36.85
N GLN A 497 5.14 1.23 -38.16
CA GLN A 497 5.29 2.44 -38.98
C GLN A 497 3.96 2.89 -39.63
N PRO A 498 2.95 3.32 -38.84
CA PRO A 498 1.62 3.68 -39.35
C PRO A 498 1.66 4.78 -40.43
N TRP A 499 2.68 5.65 -40.39
CA TRP A 499 2.89 6.68 -41.37
C TRP A 499 3.14 6.16 -42.80
N ARG A 500 3.70 4.96 -42.98
CA ARG A 500 3.83 4.35 -44.32
C ARG A 500 2.49 4.05 -45.00
N HIS A 501 1.39 4.10 -44.25
CA HIS A 501 0.03 3.86 -44.72
C HIS A 501 -0.88 5.10 -44.48
N GLY A 502 -0.27 6.26 -44.24
CA GLY A 502 -0.94 7.56 -44.09
C GLY A 502 -1.36 7.93 -42.66
N GLY A 503 -1.01 7.11 -41.66
CA GLY A 503 -1.28 7.42 -40.24
C GLY A 503 -0.31 8.44 -39.62
N PRO A 504 -0.61 9.00 -38.44
CA PRO A 504 0.31 9.91 -37.76
C PRO A 504 1.55 9.18 -37.25
N ILE A 505 2.65 9.91 -37.05
CA ILE A 505 3.81 9.42 -36.30
C ILE A 505 3.39 9.34 -34.82
N HIS A 506 3.39 8.12 -34.26
CA HIS A 506 2.97 7.86 -32.89
C HIS A 506 4.15 7.99 -31.91
N LEU A 507 4.00 8.92 -30.96
CA LEU A 507 4.94 9.27 -29.89
C LEU A 507 4.37 8.77 -28.55
N ILE A 508 4.98 7.73 -27.98
CA ILE A 508 4.56 7.11 -26.72
C ILE A 508 5.41 7.71 -25.59
N ASN A 509 4.78 8.33 -24.59
CA ASN A 509 5.49 9.02 -23.52
C ASN A 509 5.60 8.17 -22.24
N CYS A 510 6.77 8.20 -21.61
CA CYS A 510 7.16 7.45 -20.42
C CYS A 510 7.99 8.35 -19.48
N CYS A 511 8.16 7.94 -18.23
CA CYS A 511 9.03 8.62 -17.26
C CYS A 511 10.26 7.77 -16.92
N ILE A 512 11.46 8.32 -17.13
CA ILE A 512 12.70 7.79 -16.53
C ILE A 512 12.79 8.34 -15.11
N ASN A 513 12.74 7.48 -14.09
CA ASN A 513 12.83 7.92 -12.70
C ASN A 513 14.27 8.32 -12.34
N GLN A 514 14.41 9.44 -11.63
CA GLN A 514 15.68 10.05 -11.26
C GLN A 514 15.60 10.72 -9.88
N THR A 515 15.63 9.93 -8.80
CA THR A 515 15.69 10.46 -7.43
C THR A 515 17.09 10.92 -7.02
N LYS A 516 18.13 10.53 -7.76
CA LYS A 516 19.49 11.07 -7.65
C LYS A 516 19.89 11.70 -8.97
N ASP A 517 20.27 12.97 -8.93
CA ASP A 517 20.84 13.69 -10.07
C ASP A 517 22.19 13.05 -10.46
N ASP A 518 22.36 12.73 -11.74
CA ASP A 518 23.49 11.99 -12.30
C ASP A 518 24.68 12.88 -12.72
N ARG A 519 24.56 14.19 -12.55
CA ARG A 519 25.64 15.16 -12.80
C ARG A 519 26.35 15.53 -11.51
N THR A 520 25.60 15.62 -10.41
CA THR A 520 26.02 16.12 -9.10
C THR A 520 26.05 15.04 -8.02
N GLY A 521 25.31 13.94 -8.20
CA GLY A 521 25.09 12.92 -7.16
C GLY A 521 24.07 13.32 -6.10
N SER A 522 23.54 14.55 -6.15
CA SER A 522 22.59 15.09 -5.19
C SER A 522 21.21 14.43 -5.28
N TYR A 523 20.48 14.41 -4.16
CA TYR A 523 19.08 13.98 -4.16
C TYR A 523 18.20 15.01 -4.88
N ASN A 524 17.44 14.56 -5.87
CA ASN A 524 16.45 15.37 -6.57
C ASN A 524 15.16 15.39 -5.73
N ALA A 525 14.87 16.51 -5.06
CA ALA A 525 13.73 16.61 -4.15
C ALA A 525 12.39 16.72 -4.88
N ASP A 526 12.38 17.41 -6.03
CA ASP A 526 11.15 17.94 -6.63
C ASP A 526 10.72 17.16 -7.88
N ARG A 527 11.55 17.17 -8.92
CA ARG A 527 11.17 16.68 -10.25
C ARG A 527 11.22 15.17 -10.35
N LYS A 528 12.28 14.57 -9.78
CA LYS A 528 12.51 13.12 -9.64
C LYS A 528 12.33 12.25 -10.89
N GLY A 529 12.31 12.84 -12.08
CA GLY A 529 12.11 12.11 -13.33
C GLY A 529 12.36 12.97 -14.57
N VAL A 530 12.54 12.28 -15.69
CA VAL A 530 12.85 12.87 -17.00
C VAL A 530 11.90 12.29 -18.04
N ALA A 531 11.41 13.14 -18.95
CA ALA A 531 10.62 12.70 -20.09
C ALA A 531 11.40 11.71 -20.96
N LEU A 532 10.76 10.60 -21.30
CA LEU A 532 11.17 9.69 -22.34
C LEU A 532 10.04 9.59 -23.36
N THR A 533 10.25 10.06 -24.58
CA THR A 533 9.31 9.86 -25.69
C THR A 533 9.87 8.75 -26.58
N VAL A 534 9.01 7.85 -27.04
CA VAL A 534 9.41 6.63 -27.73
C VAL A 534 8.57 6.47 -29.00
N SER A 535 9.23 6.18 -30.11
CA SER A 535 8.55 5.86 -31.37
C SER A 535 9.37 4.85 -32.16
N ALA A 536 8.82 4.38 -33.27
CA ALA A 536 9.54 3.57 -34.24
C ALA A 536 10.76 4.30 -34.87
N LEU A 537 10.90 5.62 -34.69
CA LEU A 537 12.09 6.41 -35.08
C LEU A 537 13.20 6.41 -34.00
N GLY A 538 12.93 6.01 -32.76
CA GLY A 538 13.94 5.94 -31.69
C GLY A 538 13.47 6.42 -30.31
N LEU A 539 14.45 6.71 -29.44
CA LEU A 539 14.24 7.15 -28.06
C LEU A 539 14.63 8.62 -27.89
N GLU A 540 13.74 9.42 -27.34
CA GLU A 540 13.91 10.85 -27.08
C GLU A 540 13.96 11.13 -25.57
N THR A 541 15.03 11.74 -25.06
CA THR A 541 15.17 12.02 -23.62
C THR A 541 15.19 13.52 -23.33
N GLY A 542 14.23 14.01 -22.55
CA GLY A 542 14.04 15.44 -22.30
C GLY A 542 13.97 16.23 -23.61
N ALA A 543 14.71 17.33 -23.68
CA ALA A 543 14.81 18.18 -24.88
C ALA A 543 15.62 17.56 -26.04
N GLN A 544 16.27 16.39 -25.90
CA GLN A 544 17.09 15.80 -26.97
C GLN A 544 16.27 14.97 -27.97
N LEU A 545 16.45 15.27 -29.26
CA LEU A 545 15.89 14.55 -30.42
C LEU A 545 16.34 13.06 -30.49
N PRO A 546 15.66 12.19 -31.27
CA PRO A 546 15.74 10.73 -31.11
C PRO A 546 17.15 10.13 -31.29
N GLN A 547 17.57 9.33 -30.31
CA GLN A 547 18.84 8.59 -30.27
C GLN A 547 18.59 7.08 -30.15
N GLY A 548 19.48 6.27 -30.74
CA GLY A 548 19.33 4.81 -30.82
C GLY A 548 18.10 4.35 -31.62
N GLY A 549 17.84 3.06 -31.62
CA GLY A 549 16.55 2.47 -31.99
C GLY A 549 15.86 1.98 -30.73
N ALA A 550 14.56 2.25 -30.60
CA ALA A 550 13.79 1.78 -29.45
C ALA A 550 13.51 0.27 -29.60
N GLY A 551 14.36 -0.56 -28.99
CA GLY A 551 14.14 -2.00 -28.92
C GLY A 551 12.87 -2.38 -28.16
N GLY A 552 12.44 -3.64 -28.28
CA GLY A 552 11.19 -4.12 -27.69
C GLY A 552 10.00 -4.05 -28.66
N THR A 553 8.79 -4.16 -28.11
CA THR A 553 7.55 -4.22 -28.90
C THR A 553 6.61 -3.06 -28.57
N LEU A 554 5.63 -2.82 -29.44
CA LEU A 554 4.62 -1.78 -29.23
C LEU A 554 3.88 -1.98 -27.90
N ALA A 555 3.42 -3.20 -27.60
CA ALA A 555 2.70 -3.44 -26.36
C ALA A 555 3.58 -3.27 -25.10
N GLU A 556 4.90 -3.48 -25.20
CA GLU A 556 5.83 -3.20 -24.10
C GLU A 556 5.86 -1.72 -23.75
N TRP A 557 6.07 -0.85 -24.75
CA TRP A 557 6.15 0.58 -24.53
C TRP A 557 4.82 1.21 -24.12
N VAL A 558 3.69 0.70 -24.63
CA VAL A 558 2.35 1.09 -24.16
C VAL A 558 2.12 0.68 -22.71
N ALA A 559 2.56 -0.52 -22.30
CA ALA A 559 2.46 -0.98 -20.92
C ALA A 559 3.39 -0.22 -19.96
N ILE A 560 4.58 0.18 -20.41
CA ILE A 560 5.48 1.07 -19.65
C ILE A 560 4.84 2.47 -19.51
N SER A 561 4.29 3.01 -20.60
CA SER A 561 3.58 4.29 -20.62
C SER A 561 2.37 4.31 -19.68
N GLY A 562 1.73 3.15 -19.44
CA GLY A 562 0.62 2.96 -18.51
C GLY A 562 0.99 2.39 -17.13
N ALA A 563 2.26 2.38 -16.74
CA ALA A 563 2.73 1.78 -15.48
C ALA A 563 2.52 2.69 -14.26
N ALA A 564 1.26 3.07 -13.99
CA ALA A 564 0.89 4.09 -12.99
C ALA A 564 1.21 3.71 -11.54
N ILE A 565 1.16 2.42 -11.18
CA ILE A 565 1.53 1.94 -9.83
C ILE A 565 2.95 1.37 -9.90
N SER A 566 3.90 2.05 -9.27
CA SER A 566 5.34 1.82 -9.50
C SER A 566 6.17 2.19 -8.27
N SER A 567 7.34 1.57 -8.09
CA SER A 567 8.26 1.93 -6.99
C SER A 567 8.95 3.29 -7.22
N GLY A 568 8.98 3.74 -8.48
CA GLY A 568 9.27 5.11 -8.91
C GLY A 568 8.08 5.74 -9.64
N MET A 569 7.61 6.89 -9.12
CA MET A 569 6.45 7.64 -9.61
C MET A 569 6.79 9.14 -9.81
N GLY A 570 7.97 9.42 -10.37
CA GLY A 570 8.44 10.81 -10.58
C GLY A 570 8.48 11.61 -9.28
N SER A 571 7.97 12.83 -9.29
CA SER A 571 7.91 13.75 -8.13
C SER A 571 7.26 13.11 -6.89
N GLN A 572 6.27 12.23 -7.10
CA GLN A 572 5.53 11.53 -6.05
C GLN A 572 6.32 10.38 -5.39
N THR A 573 7.52 10.05 -5.88
CA THR A 573 8.34 8.96 -5.33
C THR A 573 8.69 9.19 -3.85
N ARG A 574 8.36 8.20 -3.01
CA ARG A 574 8.64 8.13 -1.56
C ARG A 574 9.17 6.74 -1.20
N THR A 575 10.30 6.67 -0.48
CA THR A 575 11.00 5.40 -0.16
C THR A 575 10.12 4.33 0.48
N GLY A 576 9.35 4.66 1.52
CA GLY A 576 8.43 3.70 2.14
C GLY A 576 7.36 3.16 1.19
N VAL A 577 6.75 4.00 0.34
CA VAL A 577 5.77 3.54 -0.67
C VAL A 577 6.45 2.64 -1.71
N ALA A 578 7.68 2.95 -2.11
CA ALA A 578 8.48 2.10 -2.99
C ALA A 578 8.78 0.73 -2.38
N ALA A 579 9.21 0.68 -1.11
CA ALA A 579 9.42 -0.55 -0.36
C ALA A 579 8.13 -1.37 -0.22
N LEU A 580 7.00 -0.72 0.10
CA LEU A 580 5.68 -1.35 0.19
C LEU A 580 5.28 -2.02 -1.13
N LEU A 581 5.30 -1.28 -2.24
CA LEU A 581 4.92 -1.78 -3.57
C LEU A 581 5.90 -2.85 -4.09
N PHE A 582 7.18 -2.75 -3.74
CA PHE A 582 8.17 -3.75 -4.09
C PHE A 582 7.94 -5.06 -3.34
N LEU A 583 7.91 -5.02 -2.00
CA LEU A 583 7.77 -6.19 -1.14
C LEU A 583 6.40 -6.88 -1.31
N ALA A 584 5.33 -6.11 -1.48
CA ALA A 584 4.01 -6.64 -1.80
C ALA A 584 3.87 -7.13 -3.25
N ASN A 585 4.87 -6.91 -4.11
CA ASN A 585 4.84 -7.23 -5.54
C ASN A 585 3.67 -6.56 -6.32
N LEU A 586 3.31 -5.33 -5.94
CA LEU A 586 2.20 -4.55 -6.51
C LEU A 586 2.71 -3.46 -7.47
N ARG A 587 3.73 -3.77 -8.28
CA ARG A 587 4.41 -2.79 -9.16
C ARG A 587 4.31 -3.13 -10.65
N LEU A 588 4.18 -2.10 -11.48
CA LEU A 588 4.12 -2.15 -12.95
C LEU A 588 5.35 -1.55 -13.63
N GLY A 589 6.23 -0.85 -12.90
CA GLY A 589 7.44 -0.24 -13.46
C GLY A 589 8.44 -1.26 -14.02
N TYR A 590 9.34 -0.78 -14.88
CA TYR A 590 10.16 -1.62 -15.76
C TYR A 590 11.64 -1.20 -15.77
N TRP A 591 12.54 -2.16 -15.56
CA TRP A 591 13.99 -1.97 -15.73
C TRP A 591 14.43 -2.17 -17.18
N LEU A 592 14.95 -1.12 -17.80
CA LEU A 592 15.63 -1.17 -19.10
C LEU A 592 17.15 -1.02 -18.88
N ARG A 593 17.98 -1.83 -19.54
CA ARG A 593 19.43 -1.56 -19.60
C ARG A 593 19.64 -0.28 -20.41
N ASN A 594 20.48 0.64 -19.93
CA ASN A 594 20.62 1.94 -20.58
C ASN A 594 21.14 1.77 -22.03
N PRO A 595 20.38 2.20 -23.06
CA PRO A 595 20.81 2.11 -24.45
C PRO A 595 21.81 3.22 -24.83
N LEU A 596 21.92 4.27 -24.01
CA LEU A 596 22.89 5.37 -24.17
C LEU A 596 24.16 5.08 -23.36
N GLU A 597 25.30 5.54 -23.85
CA GLU A 597 26.60 5.05 -23.36
C GLU A 597 26.94 5.49 -21.92
N VAL A 598 27.22 4.51 -21.05
CA VAL A 598 27.40 4.71 -19.60
C VAL A 598 28.85 5.07 -19.25
N ARG A 599 29.12 6.27 -18.72
CA ARG A 599 30.46 6.66 -18.26
C ARG A 599 30.82 5.99 -16.92
N GLY A 600 32.00 5.36 -16.85
CA GLY A 600 32.60 4.81 -15.62
C GLY A 600 32.76 3.29 -15.62
N ARG A 601 34.01 2.79 -15.66
CA ARG A 601 34.31 1.35 -15.81
C ARG A 601 33.78 0.49 -14.65
N PHE A 602 33.95 0.94 -13.40
CA PHE A 602 33.61 0.17 -12.21
C PHE A 602 32.10 0.00 -12.01
N ALA A 603 31.32 1.08 -12.11
CA ALA A 603 29.86 1.02 -12.03
C ALA A 603 29.26 0.16 -13.15
N ARG A 604 29.82 0.25 -14.37
CA ARG A 604 29.44 -0.60 -15.51
C ARG A 604 29.70 -2.09 -15.22
N LEU A 605 30.87 -2.44 -14.66
CA LEU A 605 31.22 -3.82 -14.28
C LEU A 605 30.30 -4.37 -13.18
N LEU A 606 30.03 -3.59 -12.13
CA LEU A 606 29.11 -3.98 -11.05
C LEU A 606 27.71 -4.30 -11.60
N TRP A 607 27.13 -3.44 -12.43
CA TRP A 607 25.80 -3.67 -13.00
C TRP A 607 25.75 -4.77 -14.06
N GLN A 608 26.87 -5.06 -14.74
CA GLN A 608 26.97 -6.21 -15.65
C GLN A 608 26.92 -7.55 -14.90
N LEU A 609 27.51 -7.63 -13.71
CA LEU A 609 27.59 -8.85 -12.90
C LEU A 609 26.42 -8.99 -11.91
N TRP A 610 26.01 -7.90 -11.26
CA TRP A 610 25.09 -7.86 -10.12
C TRP A 610 23.82 -7.04 -10.37
N GLY A 611 23.55 -6.65 -11.62
CA GLY A 611 22.47 -5.72 -11.99
C GLY A 611 21.09 -6.07 -11.41
N LYS A 612 20.75 -7.36 -11.27
CA LYS A 612 19.52 -7.80 -10.59
C LYS A 612 19.46 -7.30 -9.14
N TYR A 613 20.51 -7.50 -8.35
CA TYR A 613 20.55 -7.10 -6.94
C TYR A 613 20.72 -5.59 -6.77
N CYS A 614 21.46 -4.93 -7.67
CA CYS A 614 21.48 -3.48 -7.75
C CYS A 614 20.09 -2.90 -8.02
N GLY A 615 19.31 -3.51 -8.92
CA GLY A 615 17.92 -3.15 -9.20
C GLY A 615 16.99 -3.40 -8.00
N THR A 616 17.06 -4.58 -7.37
CA THR A 616 16.30 -4.91 -6.14
C THR A 616 16.51 -3.86 -5.05
N GLY A 617 17.77 -3.53 -4.73
CA GLY A 617 18.09 -2.51 -3.73
C GLY A 617 17.66 -1.10 -4.16
N ALA A 618 17.81 -0.75 -5.45
CA ALA A 618 17.39 0.54 -5.98
C ALA A 618 15.87 0.74 -5.91
N GLU A 619 15.06 -0.29 -6.18
CA GLU A 619 13.60 -0.21 -6.05
C GLU A 619 13.16 -0.09 -4.58
N MET A 620 13.66 -0.96 -3.68
CA MET A 620 13.30 -0.91 -2.26
C MET A 620 13.64 0.42 -1.59
N LEU A 621 14.75 1.05 -2.00
CA LEU A 621 15.24 2.31 -1.43
C LEU A 621 14.82 3.55 -2.24
N ALA A 622 14.03 3.38 -3.30
CA ALA A 622 13.67 4.43 -4.26
C ALA A 622 14.88 5.24 -4.79
N SER A 623 15.98 4.57 -5.10
CA SER A 623 17.28 5.15 -5.47
C SER A 623 17.55 4.99 -6.97
N PHE A 624 16.93 5.85 -7.78
CA PHE A 624 17.03 5.81 -9.24
C PHE A 624 18.00 6.89 -9.76
N PRO A 625 19.07 6.52 -10.49
CA PRO A 625 20.08 7.47 -10.98
C PRO A 625 19.67 8.24 -12.25
N GLY A 626 18.61 7.85 -12.96
CA GLY A 626 18.20 8.50 -14.21
C GLY A 626 19.15 8.28 -15.40
N LEU A 627 19.30 9.30 -16.24
CA LEU A 627 19.78 9.19 -17.64
C LEU A 627 21.14 8.51 -17.81
N ARG A 628 22.16 8.87 -17.02
CA ARG A 628 23.52 8.30 -17.11
C ARG A 628 23.70 7.03 -16.27
N GLY A 629 22.65 6.57 -15.59
CA GLY A 629 22.67 5.31 -14.87
C GLY A 629 22.88 4.12 -15.81
N PRO A 630 23.51 3.01 -15.37
CA PRO A 630 23.70 1.81 -16.19
C PRO A 630 22.40 1.08 -16.57
N ALA A 631 21.32 1.35 -15.85
CA ALA A 631 19.96 0.95 -16.20
C ALA A 631 18.99 2.08 -15.83
N TRP A 632 17.90 2.18 -16.59
CA TRP A 632 16.79 3.08 -16.33
C TRP A 632 15.65 2.33 -15.68
N TYR A 633 15.02 2.95 -14.68
CA TYR A 633 13.76 2.49 -14.12
C TYR A 633 12.61 3.34 -14.68
N LEU A 634 11.80 2.71 -15.52
CA LEU A 634 10.76 3.35 -16.31
C LEU A 634 9.38 3.17 -15.65
N SER A 635 8.55 4.20 -15.75
CA SER A 635 7.15 4.17 -15.30
C SER A 635 6.26 5.05 -16.18
N ASP A 636 4.98 5.17 -15.82
CA ASP A 636 3.95 5.92 -16.55
C ASP A 636 4.42 7.31 -16.98
N GLY A 637 4.06 7.73 -18.21
CA GLY A 637 4.39 9.07 -18.72
C GLY A 637 3.82 10.19 -17.85
N GLY A 638 2.67 9.97 -17.22
CA GLY A 638 1.99 10.90 -16.32
C GLY A 638 2.76 11.25 -15.05
N HIS A 639 3.75 10.43 -14.66
CA HIS A 639 4.70 10.79 -13.60
C HIS A 639 5.63 11.95 -13.99
N PHE A 640 5.70 12.29 -15.28
CA PHE A 640 6.38 13.46 -15.80
C PHE A 640 5.41 14.45 -16.46
N ASP A 641 4.66 14.05 -17.49
CA ASP A 641 3.64 14.85 -18.18
C ASP A 641 2.47 13.94 -18.53
N ASN A 642 1.32 14.17 -17.90
CA ASN A 642 0.12 13.39 -18.19
C ASN A 642 -0.58 13.82 -19.47
N THR A 643 -0.31 15.03 -19.98
CA THR A 643 -1.00 15.60 -21.14
C THR A 643 -0.50 15.02 -22.47
N GLY A 644 0.80 14.71 -22.57
CA GLY A 644 1.45 14.34 -23.83
C GLY A 644 1.83 15.53 -24.71
N ILE A 645 1.49 16.76 -24.34
CA ILE A 645 1.84 17.97 -25.10
C ILE A 645 3.35 18.25 -25.03
N TYR A 646 4.06 17.80 -24.00
CA TYR A 646 5.49 18.05 -23.85
C TYR A 646 6.35 17.57 -25.05
N ALA A 647 5.96 16.47 -25.69
CA ALA A 647 6.62 15.94 -26.89
C ALA A 647 6.26 16.68 -28.19
N LEU A 648 5.15 17.42 -28.20
CA LEU A 648 4.69 18.25 -29.33
C LEU A 648 5.27 19.67 -29.26
N LEU A 649 5.39 20.25 -28.06
CA LEU A 649 6.11 21.53 -27.83
C LEU A 649 7.55 21.47 -28.35
N LYS A 650 8.23 20.34 -28.13
CA LYS A 650 9.57 20.04 -28.64
C LYS A 650 9.69 20.14 -30.17
N ARG A 651 8.59 19.85 -30.87
CA ARG A 651 8.48 19.90 -32.34
C ARG A 651 7.99 21.27 -32.85
N ARG A 652 7.72 22.22 -31.94
CA ARG A 652 7.20 23.57 -32.20
C ARG A 652 6.01 23.57 -33.17
N LEU A 653 5.05 22.67 -32.94
CA LEU A 653 3.90 22.55 -33.83
C LEU A 653 2.98 23.79 -33.70
N PRO A 654 2.54 24.39 -34.81
CA PRO A 654 1.74 25.62 -34.84
C PRO A 654 0.31 25.44 -34.32
N LEU A 655 -0.24 24.22 -34.36
CA LEU A 655 -1.51 23.88 -33.72
C LEU A 655 -1.45 22.47 -33.13
N MET A 656 -1.82 22.39 -31.85
CA MET A 656 -1.91 21.18 -31.04
C MET A 656 -3.31 21.03 -30.47
N VAL A 657 -3.82 19.80 -30.42
CA VAL A 657 -5.10 19.46 -29.79
C VAL A 657 -4.85 18.46 -28.65
N LEU A 658 -5.31 18.77 -27.44
CA LEU A 658 -5.21 17.93 -26.25
C LEU A 658 -6.57 17.40 -25.82
N ALA A 659 -6.68 16.09 -25.59
CA ALA A 659 -7.75 15.49 -24.81
C ALA A 659 -7.32 15.36 -23.34
N ASP A 660 -7.73 16.28 -22.46
CA ASP A 660 -7.36 16.24 -21.03
C ASP A 660 -8.28 15.30 -20.25
N CYS A 661 -7.98 14.01 -20.31
CA CYS A 661 -8.70 12.93 -19.66
C CYS A 661 -8.18 12.62 -18.23
N GLY A 662 -7.30 13.44 -17.66
CA GLY A 662 -6.87 13.32 -16.27
C GLY A 662 -8.05 13.41 -15.30
N ALA A 663 -8.08 12.56 -14.25
CA ALA A 663 -9.17 12.53 -13.28
C ALA A 663 -9.11 13.76 -12.38
N ASP A 664 -10.05 14.68 -12.58
CA ASP A 664 -10.06 15.98 -11.96
C ASP A 664 -11.49 16.38 -11.53
N PRO A 665 -12.04 15.75 -10.48
CA PRO A 665 -13.43 15.97 -10.05
C PRO A 665 -13.70 17.40 -9.56
N LEU A 666 -12.64 18.18 -9.30
CA LEU A 666 -12.72 19.57 -8.86
C LEU A 666 -12.31 20.57 -9.96
N TYR A 667 -11.97 20.10 -11.17
CA TYR A 667 -11.53 20.93 -12.30
C TYR A 667 -10.41 21.93 -11.91
N VAL A 668 -9.37 21.43 -11.25
CA VAL A 668 -8.20 22.22 -10.80
C VAL A 668 -7.13 22.31 -11.90
N PHE A 669 -7.23 21.49 -12.94
CA PHE A 669 -6.32 21.44 -14.09
C PHE A 669 -4.85 21.20 -13.74
N ASN A 670 -4.59 20.44 -12.67
CA ASN A 670 -3.23 20.16 -12.17
C ASN A 670 -2.27 19.62 -13.25
N ASP A 671 -2.75 18.77 -14.16
CA ASP A 671 -1.91 18.23 -15.23
C ASP A 671 -1.49 19.32 -16.23
N VAL A 672 -2.41 20.23 -16.56
CA VAL A 672 -2.14 21.38 -17.43
C VAL A 672 -1.28 22.42 -16.71
N GLU A 673 -1.52 22.73 -15.43
CA GLU A 673 -0.65 23.59 -14.62
C GLU A 673 0.80 23.09 -14.60
N ASN A 674 0.97 21.77 -14.43
CA ASN A 674 2.27 21.11 -14.46
C ASN A 674 2.93 21.15 -15.84
N LEU A 675 2.15 21.07 -16.93
CA LEU A 675 2.62 21.30 -18.30
C LEU A 675 3.11 22.75 -18.49
N VAL A 676 2.28 23.75 -18.15
CA VAL A 676 2.62 25.19 -18.27
C VAL A 676 3.95 25.50 -17.57
N ARG A 677 4.12 25.00 -16.34
CA ARG A 677 5.37 25.16 -15.57
C ARG A 677 6.58 24.54 -16.29
N LYS A 678 6.44 23.34 -16.88
CA LYS A 678 7.53 22.62 -17.55
C LYS A 678 7.85 23.21 -18.93
N ALA A 679 6.85 23.67 -19.67
CA ALA A 679 7.01 24.35 -20.95
C ALA A 679 7.91 25.58 -20.82
N ARG A 680 7.66 26.43 -19.80
CA ARG A 680 8.50 27.59 -19.50
C ARG A 680 9.92 27.20 -19.09
N ILE A 681 10.07 26.20 -18.20
CA ILE A 681 11.39 25.83 -17.64
C ILE A 681 12.28 25.11 -18.65
N ASP A 682 11.73 24.20 -19.46
CA ASP A 682 12.53 23.31 -20.33
C ASP A 682 12.64 23.81 -21.78
N TYR A 683 11.67 24.60 -22.27
CA TYR A 683 11.58 25.04 -23.67
C TYR A 683 11.50 26.56 -23.85
N GLY A 684 11.50 27.34 -22.76
CA GLY A 684 11.27 28.79 -22.83
C GLY A 684 9.90 29.17 -23.41
N ALA A 685 8.93 28.26 -23.32
CA ALA A 685 7.62 28.41 -23.94
C ALA A 685 6.58 28.87 -22.91
N ASP A 686 6.08 30.09 -23.05
CA ASP A 686 4.95 30.60 -22.26
C ASP A 686 3.62 30.11 -22.83
N ILE A 687 2.74 29.61 -21.98
CA ILE A 687 1.38 29.20 -22.35
C ILE A 687 0.38 30.15 -21.68
N GLU A 688 -0.36 30.89 -22.50
CA GLU A 688 -1.31 31.94 -22.10
C GLU A 688 -2.72 31.51 -22.52
N PHE A 689 -3.64 31.32 -21.56
CA PHE A 689 -5.06 31.05 -21.88
C PHE A 689 -5.71 32.31 -22.44
N ILE A 690 -6.57 32.14 -23.45
CA ILE A 690 -7.25 33.25 -24.14
C ILE A 690 -8.65 33.43 -23.57
N ASP A 691 -9.06 34.68 -23.29
CA ASP A 691 -10.45 34.99 -22.95
C ASP A 691 -11.33 34.88 -24.20
N PRO A 692 -12.33 33.97 -24.25
CA PRO A 692 -13.21 33.82 -25.41
C PRO A 692 -14.06 35.06 -25.71
N ARG A 693 -14.23 35.98 -24.77
CA ARG A 693 -14.93 37.26 -24.97
C ARG A 693 -14.09 38.27 -25.76
N SER A 694 -12.78 38.05 -25.84
CA SER A 694 -11.85 38.89 -26.60
C SER A 694 -11.66 38.47 -28.06
N LEU A 695 -12.23 37.33 -28.46
CA LEU A 695 -12.03 36.75 -29.78
C LEU A 695 -12.75 37.56 -30.87
N PRO A 696 -12.08 37.86 -32.01
CA PRO A 696 -12.73 38.50 -33.15
C PRO A 696 -13.63 37.48 -33.87
N CYS A 697 -14.90 37.43 -33.49
CA CYS A 697 -15.88 36.50 -34.05
C CYS A 697 -16.96 37.22 -34.88
N THR A 698 -17.24 36.65 -36.05
CA THR A 698 -18.42 36.94 -36.86
C THR A 698 -19.67 36.29 -36.27
N PRO A 699 -20.89 36.75 -36.63
CA PRO A 699 -22.14 36.12 -36.17
C PRO A 699 -22.25 34.62 -36.50
N GLN A 700 -21.65 34.14 -37.59
CA GLN A 700 -21.62 32.70 -37.91
C GLN A 700 -20.68 31.88 -36.99
N GLN A 701 -19.71 32.52 -36.36
CA GLN A 701 -18.72 31.89 -35.48
C GLN A 701 -19.13 31.94 -33.99
N GLU A 702 -20.12 32.75 -33.65
CA GLU A 702 -20.63 32.91 -32.28
C GLU A 702 -21.02 31.57 -31.62
N PRO A 703 -21.71 30.61 -32.28
CA PRO A 703 -22.02 29.31 -31.68
C PRO A 703 -20.80 28.43 -31.38
N LEU A 704 -19.68 28.65 -32.08
CA LEU A 704 -18.41 27.98 -31.77
C LEU A 704 -17.74 28.64 -30.56
N ARG A 705 -17.83 29.97 -30.44
CA ARG A 705 -17.30 30.75 -29.31
C ARG A 705 -17.96 30.36 -27.99
N GLU A 706 -19.26 30.05 -28.00
CA GLU A 706 -20.02 29.53 -26.83
C GLU A 706 -19.49 28.20 -26.25
N LEU A 707 -18.63 27.47 -26.96
CA LEU A 707 -18.05 26.20 -26.49
C LEU A 707 -16.76 26.40 -25.68
N PHE A 708 -16.20 27.62 -25.67
CA PHE A 708 -14.95 27.96 -25.03
C PHE A 708 -15.15 28.67 -23.70
N ASP A 709 -14.30 28.36 -22.73
CA ASP A 709 -14.10 29.19 -21.53
C ASP A 709 -12.62 29.22 -21.13
N THR A 710 -12.30 30.00 -20.10
CA THR A 710 -11.02 29.95 -19.41
C THR A 710 -11.00 28.81 -18.36
N PRO A 711 -9.82 28.40 -17.84
CA PRO A 711 -9.75 27.39 -16.78
C PRO A 711 -10.59 27.71 -15.53
N ASP A 712 -10.78 28.99 -15.19
CA ASP A 712 -11.59 29.40 -14.03
C ASP A 712 -13.11 29.30 -14.29
N GLY A 713 -13.55 29.30 -15.57
CA GLY A 713 -14.96 29.15 -15.95
C GLY A 713 -15.41 27.69 -16.09
N ILE A 714 -14.49 26.78 -16.46
CA ILE A 714 -14.81 25.35 -16.57
C ILE A 714 -14.80 24.69 -15.18
N GLY A 715 -15.99 24.31 -14.71
CA GLY A 715 -16.17 23.60 -13.44
C GLY A 715 -17.19 22.47 -13.51
N PRO A 716 -17.53 21.85 -12.36
CA PRO A 716 -18.45 20.70 -12.29
C PRO A 716 -19.92 21.03 -12.60
N ARG A 717 -20.26 22.31 -12.83
CA ARG A 717 -21.61 22.74 -13.21
C ARG A 717 -21.96 22.24 -14.62
N LEU A 718 -23.23 21.90 -14.83
CA LEU A 718 -23.81 21.61 -16.14
C LEU A 718 -23.81 22.88 -17.00
N ASP A 719 -23.00 22.91 -18.04
CA ASP A 719 -22.90 24.04 -18.97
C ASP A 719 -22.41 23.56 -20.35
N ARG A 720 -22.28 24.46 -21.33
CA ARG A 720 -21.94 24.12 -22.72
C ARG A 720 -20.45 24.23 -23.04
N GLN A 721 -19.64 24.88 -22.21
CA GLN A 721 -18.21 25.08 -22.46
C GLN A 721 -17.40 23.86 -22.00
N TYR A 722 -16.54 23.35 -22.86
CA TYR A 722 -15.62 22.25 -22.56
C TYR A 722 -14.30 22.35 -23.35
N LEU A 723 -14.17 23.39 -24.17
CA LEU A 723 -12.96 23.74 -24.89
C LEU A 723 -12.24 24.88 -24.17
N MET A 724 -10.91 24.83 -24.16
CA MET A 724 -10.07 25.97 -23.81
C MET A 724 -9.12 26.24 -24.95
N LEU A 725 -8.86 27.52 -25.23
CA LEU A 725 -7.83 27.95 -26.16
C LEU A 725 -6.68 28.59 -25.40
N ALA A 726 -5.46 28.13 -25.66
CA ALA A 726 -4.25 28.79 -25.21
C ALA A 726 -3.34 29.14 -26.38
N ARG A 727 -2.64 30.27 -26.27
CA ARG A 727 -1.51 30.65 -27.12
C ARG A 727 -0.23 30.17 -26.44
N VAL A 728 0.61 29.49 -27.20
CA VAL A 728 2.00 29.18 -26.82
C VAL A 728 2.91 30.19 -27.52
N ARG A 729 3.79 30.86 -26.78
CA ARG A 729 4.79 31.80 -27.28
C ARG A 729 6.18 31.27 -26.95
N TYR A 730 6.99 31.02 -27.98
CA TYR A 730 8.38 30.57 -27.84
C TYR A 730 9.36 31.75 -27.80
N GLU A 731 10.61 31.50 -27.38
CA GLU A 731 11.67 32.53 -27.24
C GLU A 731 12.04 33.23 -28.56
N ASP A 732 11.85 32.56 -29.71
CA ASP A 732 12.09 33.12 -31.05
C ASP A 732 10.92 34.00 -31.56
N GLY A 733 9.88 34.21 -30.74
CA GLY A 733 8.68 34.94 -31.09
C GLY A 733 7.66 34.13 -31.90
N SER A 734 7.95 32.86 -32.25
CA SER A 734 6.96 32.01 -32.90
C SER A 734 5.78 31.72 -31.98
N LEU A 735 4.59 31.62 -32.57
CA LEU A 735 3.33 31.38 -31.89
C LEU A 735 2.73 30.04 -32.31
N ALA A 736 2.08 29.36 -31.37
CA ALA A 736 1.25 28.19 -31.64
C ALA A 736 -0.07 28.26 -30.87
N ALA A 737 -1.09 27.59 -31.40
CA ALA A 737 -2.37 27.38 -30.73
C ALA A 737 -2.41 26.01 -30.03
N LEU A 738 -2.97 25.99 -28.82
CA LEU A 738 -3.28 24.77 -28.07
C LEU A 738 -4.78 24.76 -27.77
N LEU A 739 -5.50 23.84 -28.41
CA LEU A 739 -6.88 23.51 -28.08
C LEU A 739 -6.88 22.41 -27.00
N ILE A 740 -7.60 22.61 -25.91
CA ILE A 740 -7.78 21.59 -24.87
C ILE A 740 -9.26 21.21 -24.79
N VAL A 741 -9.55 19.92 -24.87
CA VAL A 741 -10.87 19.30 -24.71
C VAL A 741 -10.93 18.67 -23.33
N LYS A 742 -11.79 19.17 -22.44
CA LYS A 742 -11.99 18.61 -21.09
C LYS A 742 -13.29 17.79 -21.05
N PRO A 743 -13.26 16.51 -20.60
CA PRO A 743 -14.50 15.76 -20.34
C PRO A 743 -15.34 16.48 -19.29
N ARG A 744 -16.55 16.91 -19.67
CA ARG A 744 -17.52 17.63 -18.83
C ARG A 744 -18.93 17.14 -19.16
N ARG A 745 -19.83 17.14 -18.17
CA ARG A 745 -21.27 16.93 -18.42
C ARG A 745 -21.83 18.16 -19.14
N SER A 746 -22.47 17.96 -20.30
CA SER A 746 -23.23 19.03 -20.97
C SER A 746 -24.72 18.95 -20.64
N ALA A 747 -25.46 20.03 -20.92
CA ALA A 747 -26.92 20.04 -20.80
C ALA A 747 -27.65 19.26 -21.93
N GLN A 748 -26.92 18.76 -22.94
CA GLN A 748 -27.46 18.13 -24.15
C GLN A 748 -26.83 16.74 -24.35
N LEU A 749 -27.04 15.85 -23.37
CA LEU A 749 -26.60 14.46 -23.40
C LEU A 749 -27.73 13.52 -23.88
N PRO A 750 -27.41 12.45 -24.62
CA PRO A 750 -28.34 11.34 -24.89
C PRO A 750 -28.89 10.71 -23.60
N LEU A 751 -30.06 10.07 -23.69
CA LEU A 751 -30.82 9.54 -22.53
C LEU A 751 -30.02 8.52 -21.69
N ASP A 752 -29.27 7.65 -22.35
CA ASP A 752 -28.40 6.65 -21.74
C ASP A 752 -27.22 7.28 -20.99
N VAL A 753 -26.52 8.23 -21.62
CA VAL A 753 -25.39 8.96 -21.01
C VAL A 753 -25.86 9.85 -19.85
N ALA A 754 -26.99 10.55 -20.02
CA ALA A 754 -27.61 11.35 -18.97
C ALA A 754 -28.03 10.47 -17.78
N GLY A 755 -28.73 9.38 -18.06
CA GLY A 755 -29.15 8.43 -17.03
C GLY A 755 -27.99 7.73 -16.32
N TYR A 756 -26.86 7.48 -17.00
CA TYR A 756 -25.63 7.02 -16.34
C TYR A 756 -25.07 8.10 -15.42
N ALA A 757 -24.92 9.33 -15.92
CA ALA A 757 -24.38 10.45 -15.16
C ALA A 757 -25.23 10.85 -13.94
N ASP A 758 -26.54 10.61 -13.96
CA ASP A 758 -27.43 10.83 -12.81
C ASP A 758 -27.33 9.73 -11.75
N ARG A 759 -26.87 8.51 -12.14
CA ARG A 759 -26.60 7.41 -11.21
C ARG A 759 -25.20 7.45 -10.61
N ASP A 760 -24.20 7.94 -11.36
CA ASP A 760 -22.81 8.07 -10.91
C ASP A 760 -22.38 9.54 -10.84
N GLY A 761 -22.39 10.10 -9.63
CA GLY A 761 -21.98 11.48 -9.36
C GLY A 761 -20.49 11.78 -9.61
N GLY A 762 -19.66 10.76 -9.87
CA GLY A 762 -18.27 10.93 -10.28
C GLY A 762 -18.10 11.17 -11.78
N PHE A 763 -19.08 10.83 -12.63
CA PHE A 763 -18.95 10.94 -14.09
C PHE A 763 -18.90 12.41 -14.58
N PRO A 764 -18.01 12.79 -15.53
CA PRO A 764 -16.99 11.99 -16.23
C PRO A 764 -15.59 12.05 -15.59
N GLN A 765 -15.49 12.42 -14.31
CA GLN A 765 -14.24 12.61 -13.56
C GLN A 765 -13.99 11.48 -12.52
N GLN A 766 -14.51 10.27 -12.78
CA GLN A 766 -14.32 9.10 -11.91
C GLN A 766 -12.82 8.77 -11.73
N THR A 767 -12.47 8.15 -10.61
CA THR A 767 -11.08 7.77 -10.29
C THR A 767 -10.41 6.93 -11.39
N THR A 768 -9.11 7.12 -11.58
CA THR A 768 -8.24 6.23 -12.39
C THR A 768 -7.99 4.87 -11.74
N GLY A 769 -8.40 4.66 -10.48
CA GLY A 769 -8.27 3.37 -9.80
C GLY A 769 -9.17 2.28 -10.35
N ASP A 770 -10.29 2.65 -10.99
CA ASP A 770 -11.15 1.72 -11.72
C ASP A 770 -10.57 1.42 -13.11
N GLN A 771 -10.41 0.14 -13.41
CA GLN A 771 -9.93 -0.38 -14.70
C GLN A 771 -10.87 -1.49 -15.25
N PHE A 772 -12.06 -1.66 -14.68
CA PHE A 772 -12.98 -2.77 -14.96
C PHE A 772 -14.30 -2.30 -15.58
N PHE A 773 -14.20 -1.35 -16.52
CA PHE A 773 -15.36 -0.71 -17.15
C PHE A 773 -16.40 -1.71 -17.64
N ASP A 774 -17.63 -1.57 -17.14
CA ASP A 774 -18.78 -2.26 -17.69
C ASP A 774 -19.27 -1.60 -18.98
N GLU A 775 -20.22 -2.24 -19.65
CA GLU A 775 -20.71 -1.79 -20.95
C GLU A 775 -21.39 -0.41 -20.87
N ALA A 776 -22.11 -0.10 -19.79
CA ALA A 776 -22.81 1.16 -19.63
C ALA A 776 -21.84 2.33 -19.37
N GLN A 777 -20.84 2.11 -18.51
CA GLN A 777 -19.75 3.05 -18.26
C GLN A 777 -18.92 3.26 -19.53
N TRP A 778 -18.55 2.18 -20.23
CA TRP A 778 -17.78 2.24 -21.46
C TRP A 778 -18.51 3.03 -22.55
N GLU A 779 -19.78 2.72 -22.83
CA GLU A 779 -20.54 3.44 -23.85
C GLU A 779 -20.71 4.91 -23.47
N SER A 780 -20.97 5.21 -22.20
CA SER A 780 -21.13 6.60 -21.71
C SER A 780 -19.88 7.46 -21.93
N TYR A 781 -18.67 6.93 -21.71
CA TYR A 781 -17.44 7.66 -22.02
C TYR A 781 -17.18 7.76 -23.53
N CYS A 782 -17.47 6.71 -24.31
CA CYS A 782 -17.26 6.71 -25.75
C CYS A 782 -18.21 7.70 -26.45
N GLU A 783 -19.48 7.74 -26.05
CA GLU A 783 -20.47 8.66 -26.59
C GLU A 783 -20.18 10.11 -26.13
N LEU A 784 -19.77 10.32 -24.88
CA LEU A 784 -19.33 11.65 -24.43
C LEU A 784 -18.14 12.16 -25.26
N GLY A 785 -17.12 11.32 -25.48
CA GLY A 785 -15.98 11.66 -26.33
C GLY A 785 -16.40 11.98 -27.76
N LEU A 786 -17.34 11.22 -28.32
CA LEU A 786 -17.90 11.46 -29.66
C LEU A 786 -18.60 12.82 -29.75
N ARG A 787 -19.43 13.17 -28.75
CA ARG A 787 -20.17 14.44 -28.69
C ARG A 787 -19.25 15.64 -28.55
N LEU A 788 -18.26 15.58 -27.64
CA LEU A 788 -17.31 16.68 -27.45
C LEU A 788 -16.34 16.81 -28.64
N GLY A 789 -16.02 15.69 -29.30
CA GLY A 789 -15.22 15.68 -30.53
C GLY A 789 -15.93 16.25 -31.76
N ALA A 790 -17.26 16.19 -31.80
CA ALA A 790 -18.05 16.63 -32.95
C ALA A 790 -17.96 18.14 -33.24
N ALA A 791 -17.55 18.97 -32.27
CA ALA A 791 -17.30 20.39 -32.51
C ALA A 791 -15.97 20.69 -33.22
N ILE A 792 -15.06 19.71 -33.32
CA ILE A 792 -13.74 19.90 -33.92
C ILE A 792 -13.85 19.66 -35.44
N THR A 793 -14.25 20.71 -36.15
CA THR A 793 -14.44 20.70 -37.62
C THR A 793 -13.20 21.22 -38.36
N PRO A 794 -13.11 21.04 -39.71
CA PRO A 794 -12.03 21.63 -40.50
C PRO A 794 -11.93 23.16 -40.35
N GLU A 795 -13.07 23.83 -40.23
CA GLU A 795 -13.21 25.29 -40.06
C GLU A 795 -12.67 25.72 -38.70
N LEU A 796 -13.05 25.05 -37.61
CA LEU A 796 -12.52 25.36 -36.29
C LEU A 796 -11.00 25.21 -36.27
N LEU A 797 -10.46 24.12 -36.81
CA LEU A 797 -9.01 23.91 -36.89
C LEU A 797 -8.28 24.98 -37.72
N ALA A 798 -8.94 25.61 -38.70
CA ALA A 798 -8.36 26.73 -39.46
C ALA A 798 -8.42 28.07 -38.70
N LEU A 799 -9.40 28.26 -37.82
CA LEU A 799 -9.58 29.48 -37.02
C LEU A 799 -8.65 29.56 -35.80
N LEU A 800 -8.35 28.42 -35.14
CA LEU A 800 -7.62 28.40 -33.87
C LEU A 800 -6.28 29.15 -33.87
N PRO A 801 -5.40 29.08 -34.90
CA PRO A 801 -4.17 29.87 -34.93
C PRO A 801 -4.42 31.38 -34.98
N GLN A 802 -5.45 31.82 -35.72
CA GLN A 802 -5.83 33.23 -35.84
C GLN A 802 -6.42 33.75 -34.51
N TRP A 803 -7.30 32.95 -33.89
CA TRP A 803 -7.88 33.23 -32.58
C TRP A 803 -6.83 33.27 -31.46
N ALA A 804 -5.87 32.35 -31.46
CA ALA A 804 -4.77 32.37 -30.49
C ALA A 804 -3.87 33.60 -30.65
N ALA A 805 -3.60 34.02 -31.90
CA ALA A 805 -2.80 35.21 -32.17
C ALA A 805 -3.53 36.52 -31.80
N ALA A 806 -4.81 36.66 -32.17
CA ALA A 806 -5.57 37.90 -31.97
C ALA A 806 -6.20 38.04 -30.57
N GLY A 807 -6.47 36.93 -29.89
CA GLY A 807 -7.11 36.93 -28.58
C GLY A 807 -6.26 37.56 -27.47
N LYS A 808 -6.93 38.24 -26.54
CA LYS A 808 -6.29 38.73 -25.32
C LYS A 808 -6.12 37.57 -24.33
N PRO A 809 -4.98 37.50 -23.61
CA PRO A 809 -4.87 36.61 -22.47
C PRO A 809 -6.04 36.84 -21.50
N ALA A 810 -6.56 35.75 -20.94
CA ALA A 810 -7.42 35.83 -19.76
C ALA A 810 -6.68 36.60 -18.67
N ASP A 811 -7.35 37.57 -18.07
CA ASP A 811 -6.78 38.29 -16.94
C ASP A 811 -6.67 37.31 -15.77
N ASN A 812 -5.43 36.89 -15.44
CA ASN A 812 -5.11 36.11 -14.24
C ASN A 812 -5.21 37.04 -13.02
N GLY A 813 -6.32 37.74 -12.92
CA GLY A 813 -6.52 38.93 -12.11
C GLY A 813 -6.28 38.63 -10.64
N GLN A 814 -5.82 39.67 -9.94
CA GLN A 814 -5.57 39.66 -8.51
C GLN A 814 -6.66 38.86 -7.77
N ILE A 815 -6.24 37.94 -6.89
CA ILE A 815 -7.14 37.13 -6.06
C ILE A 815 -8.08 38.07 -5.30
N THR A 816 -9.26 38.30 -5.86
CA THR A 816 -10.34 38.99 -5.19
C THR A 816 -10.88 37.94 -4.22
N PRO A 817 -10.85 38.19 -2.89
CA PRO A 817 -11.32 37.20 -1.94
C PRO A 817 -12.78 36.87 -2.27
N PRO A 818 -13.17 35.58 -2.32
CA PRO A 818 -14.51 35.21 -2.70
C PRO A 818 -15.53 35.86 -1.75
N PRO A 819 -16.75 36.19 -2.24
CA PRO A 819 -17.84 36.59 -1.35
C PRO A 819 -18.03 35.54 -0.25
N LYS A 820 -18.39 36.00 0.96
CA LYS A 820 -18.13 35.29 2.23
C LYS A 820 -18.85 33.95 2.44
N ASP A 821 -19.69 33.51 1.51
CA ASP A 821 -20.50 32.31 1.67
C ASP A 821 -19.83 31.08 1.02
N GLU A 822 -19.58 30.09 1.88
CA GLU A 822 -18.89 28.79 1.65
C GLU A 822 -17.33 28.75 1.71
N PRO A 823 -16.74 28.52 2.91
CA PRO A 823 -15.30 28.35 3.07
C PRO A 823 -14.83 26.91 2.79
N GLN A 824 -14.52 26.59 1.52
CA GLN A 824 -13.58 25.50 1.20
C GLN A 824 -12.24 26.06 0.70
N SER A 825 -11.26 26.12 1.62
CA SER A 825 -9.92 26.65 1.35
C SER A 825 -9.21 25.87 0.25
N ARG A 826 -8.45 26.58 -0.59
CA ARG A 826 -7.74 26.03 -1.77
C ARG A 826 -6.81 24.85 -1.40
N GLY A 827 -6.23 24.86 -0.19
CA GLY A 827 -5.42 23.76 0.34
C GLY A 827 -6.20 22.46 0.61
N ARG A 828 -7.48 22.53 0.99
CA ARG A 828 -8.34 21.35 1.15
C ARG A 828 -8.71 20.71 -0.20
N ARG A 829 -8.82 21.52 -1.26
CA ARG A 829 -9.07 21.03 -2.64
C ARG A 829 -7.88 20.27 -3.22
N VAL A 830 -6.65 20.80 -3.07
CA VAL A 830 -5.43 20.14 -3.56
C VAL A 830 -5.15 18.80 -2.84
N ALA A 831 -5.45 18.71 -1.54
CA ALA A 831 -5.28 17.47 -0.77
C ALA A 831 -6.18 16.32 -1.23
N ALA A 832 -7.36 16.62 -1.80
CA ALA A 832 -8.31 15.60 -2.27
C ALA A 832 -7.84 14.93 -3.58
N THR A 833 -7.37 15.71 -4.56
CA THR A 833 -6.97 15.19 -5.89
C THR A 833 -5.75 14.25 -5.85
N VAL A 834 -4.86 14.45 -4.88
CA VAL A 834 -3.69 13.57 -4.65
C VAL A 834 -4.09 12.27 -3.92
N GLY A 835 -5.24 12.24 -3.23
CA GLY A 835 -5.72 11.06 -2.51
C GLY A 835 -6.48 10.05 -3.40
N THR A 836 -7.17 10.52 -4.44
CA THR A 836 -8.10 9.71 -5.26
C THR A 836 -7.48 9.03 -6.48
N SER A 837 -6.21 9.35 -6.79
CA SER A 837 -5.47 8.85 -7.96
C SER A 837 -4.62 7.60 -7.68
N LEU A 838 -4.41 7.26 -6.40
CA LEU A 838 -3.72 6.03 -6.00
C LEU A 838 -4.69 4.84 -6.02
N GLY A 839 -4.35 3.78 -6.75
CA GLY A 839 -5.12 2.53 -6.89
C GLY A 839 -5.22 1.66 -5.62
N VAL A 840 -5.25 2.27 -4.43
CA VAL A 840 -5.41 1.60 -3.14
C VAL A 840 -6.76 0.86 -3.06
N GLY A 841 -7.81 1.33 -3.75
CA GLY A 841 -9.15 0.75 -3.70
C GLY A 841 -9.20 -0.76 -3.99
N ALA A 842 -8.54 -1.23 -5.05
CA ALA A 842 -8.53 -2.66 -5.41
C ALA A 842 -7.81 -3.53 -4.36
N VAL A 843 -6.71 -3.02 -3.79
CA VAL A 843 -5.97 -3.70 -2.72
C VAL A 843 -6.76 -3.66 -1.40
N ALA A 844 -7.43 -2.55 -1.12
CA ALA A 844 -8.28 -2.37 0.04
C ALA A 844 -9.47 -3.33 0.01
N SER A 845 -10.17 -3.52 -1.10
CA SER A 845 -11.29 -4.49 -1.20
C SER A 845 -10.85 -5.94 -0.94
N VAL A 846 -9.65 -6.32 -1.38
CA VAL A 846 -9.06 -7.65 -1.11
C VAL A 846 -8.63 -7.77 0.36
N LEU A 847 -8.00 -6.75 0.93
CA LEU A 847 -7.64 -6.73 2.35
C LEU A 847 -8.89 -6.69 3.26
N LEU A 848 -9.97 -6.03 2.84
CA LEU A 848 -11.23 -5.94 3.57
C LEU A 848 -11.97 -7.27 3.59
N THR A 849 -12.00 -8.00 2.47
CA THR A 849 -12.60 -9.34 2.40
C THR A 849 -11.77 -10.38 3.17
N LEU A 850 -10.43 -10.30 3.12
CA LEU A 850 -9.56 -11.09 3.99
C LEU A 850 -9.77 -10.75 5.48
N TRP A 851 -9.87 -9.46 5.83
CA TRP A 851 -10.18 -9.02 7.20
C TRP A 851 -11.55 -9.56 7.64
N GLN A 852 -12.63 -9.37 6.88
CA GLN A 852 -13.96 -9.88 7.21
C GLN A 852 -13.97 -11.40 7.43
N SER A 853 -13.18 -12.17 6.64
CA SER A 853 -13.03 -13.61 6.85
C SER A 853 -12.25 -13.97 8.13
N TRP A 854 -11.29 -13.13 8.53
CA TRP A 854 -10.49 -13.28 9.75
C TRP A 854 -11.25 -12.84 11.00
N ASP A 855 -12.06 -11.78 10.90
CA ASP A 855 -12.88 -11.24 11.99
C ASP A 855 -13.96 -12.26 12.39
N ALA A 856 -14.61 -12.87 11.39
CA ALA A 856 -15.52 -14.00 11.58
C ALA A 856 -14.83 -15.28 12.11
N HIS A 857 -13.50 -15.34 12.18
CA HIS A 857 -12.74 -16.40 12.87
C HIS A 857 -12.30 -15.94 14.27
N ALA A 858 -11.99 -14.65 14.46
CA ALA A 858 -11.67 -14.05 15.75
C ALA A 858 -12.90 -14.02 16.69
N GLN A 859 -14.09 -13.68 16.20
CA GLN A 859 -15.34 -13.76 16.97
C GLN A 859 -15.62 -15.20 17.44
N ARG A 860 -15.47 -16.20 16.56
CA ARG A 860 -15.59 -17.63 16.93
C ARG A 860 -14.58 -18.08 17.99
N ARG A 861 -13.39 -17.47 18.04
CA ARG A 861 -12.43 -17.68 19.13
C ARG A 861 -12.85 -16.97 20.42
N LEU A 862 -13.43 -15.78 20.33
CA LEU A 862 -13.93 -15.04 21.48
C LEU A 862 -15.07 -15.81 22.16
N GLU A 863 -16.04 -16.31 21.38
CA GLU A 863 -17.14 -17.16 21.86
C GLU A 863 -16.64 -18.43 22.55
N ALA A 864 -15.59 -19.06 22.01
CA ALA A 864 -14.95 -20.22 22.62
C ALA A 864 -14.22 -19.86 23.94
N GLN A 865 -13.68 -18.64 24.07
CA GLN A 865 -13.07 -18.16 25.32
C GLN A 865 -14.12 -17.83 26.38
N THR A 866 -15.24 -17.17 26.03
CA THR A 866 -16.31 -16.91 27.01
C THR A 866 -16.90 -18.21 27.57
N ALA A 867 -17.05 -19.24 26.73
CA ALA A 867 -17.50 -20.57 27.15
C ALA A 867 -16.45 -21.34 28.00
N LEU A 868 -15.17 -20.94 27.95
CA LEU A 868 -14.10 -21.47 28.79
C LEU A 868 -14.08 -20.77 30.15
N ASP A 869 -14.13 -19.43 30.17
CA ASP A 869 -14.15 -18.62 31.40
C ASP A 869 -15.31 -19.01 32.32
N GLN A 870 -16.49 -19.27 31.75
CA GLN A 870 -17.68 -19.68 32.50
C GLN A 870 -17.47 -21.03 33.22
N LYS A 871 -16.85 -22.01 32.55
CA LYS A 871 -16.48 -23.31 33.15
C LYS A 871 -15.42 -23.19 34.25
N VAL A 872 -14.50 -22.22 34.13
CA VAL A 872 -13.48 -21.97 35.15
C VAL A 872 -14.10 -21.36 36.42
N GLN A 873 -15.10 -20.49 36.28
CA GLN A 873 -15.82 -19.94 37.44
C GLN A 873 -16.59 -21.02 38.22
N ASP A 874 -17.28 -21.93 37.53
CA ASP A 874 -17.99 -23.06 38.17
C ASP A 874 -17.04 -23.95 38.99
N VAL A 875 -15.84 -24.24 38.45
CA VAL A 875 -14.81 -25.03 39.13
C VAL A 875 -14.25 -24.32 40.36
N VAL A 876 -13.97 -23.00 40.27
CA VAL A 876 -13.46 -22.23 41.40
C VAL A 876 -14.49 -22.16 42.54
N ALA A 877 -15.77 -22.01 42.22
CA ALA A 877 -16.85 -21.95 43.21
C ALA A 877 -16.97 -23.25 44.04
N GLU A 878 -16.83 -24.43 43.42
CA GLU A 878 -16.86 -25.71 44.16
C GLU A 878 -15.59 -25.93 45.00
N ILE A 879 -14.41 -25.44 44.59
CA ILE A 879 -13.18 -25.49 45.42
C ILE A 879 -13.33 -24.59 46.67
N ASP A 880 -13.87 -23.38 46.52
CA ASP A 880 -14.08 -22.46 47.65
C ASP A 880 -15.12 -23.02 48.64
N LYS A 881 -16.16 -23.67 48.14
CA LYS A 881 -17.18 -24.35 48.95
C LYS A 881 -16.62 -25.55 49.72
N ALA A 882 -15.86 -26.43 49.06
CA ALA A 882 -15.17 -27.54 49.73
C ALA A 882 -14.19 -27.03 50.81
N SER A 883 -13.50 -25.91 50.56
CA SER A 883 -12.63 -25.27 51.55
C SER A 883 -13.39 -24.80 52.80
N GLN A 884 -14.61 -24.26 52.63
CA GLN A 884 -15.46 -23.83 53.75
C GLN A 884 -16.04 -25.02 54.54
N ASP A 885 -16.46 -26.08 53.85
CA ASP A 885 -16.97 -27.31 54.48
C ASP A 885 -15.89 -27.99 55.36
N ILE A 886 -14.62 -27.99 54.93
CA ILE A 886 -13.49 -28.50 55.73
C ILE A 886 -13.22 -27.63 56.96
N ALA A 887 -13.15 -26.31 56.78
CA ALA A 887 -12.86 -25.37 57.85
C ALA A 887 -13.93 -25.37 58.96
N THR A 888 -15.19 -25.69 58.62
CA THR A 888 -16.31 -25.73 59.56
C THR A 888 -16.53 -27.11 60.20
N SER A 889 -16.47 -28.19 59.42
CA SER A 889 -16.71 -29.55 59.93
C SER A 889 -15.50 -30.20 60.62
N LYS A 890 -14.27 -29.73 60.32
CA LYS A 890 -13.00 -30.36 60.72
C LYS A 890 -12.89 -31.84 60.36
N SER A 891 -13.54 -32.25 59.27
CA SER A 891 -13.51 -33.60 58.75
C SER A 891 -13.31 -33.61 57.23
N TYR A 892 -12.78 -34.71 56.71
CA TYR A 892 -12.60 -34.93 55.27
C TYR A 892 -13.17 -36.30 54.92
N ASP A 893 -14.42 -36.31 54.45
CA ASP A 893 -15.18 -37.52 54.15
C ASP A 893 -15.15 -37.89 52.66
N ASP A 894 -15.68 -39.07 52.34
CA ASP A 894 -15.70 -39.56 50.96
C ASP A 894 -16.62 -38.74 50.03
N GLN A 895 -17.61 -37.99 50.55
CA GLN A 895 -18.43 -37.09 49.72
C GLN A 895 -17.64 -35.86 49.28
N LEU A 896 -16.88 -35.24 50.19
CA LEU A 896 -15.97 -34.14 49.86
C LEU A 896 -14.88 -34.59 48.89
N ARG A 897 -14.38 -35.82 49.07
CA ARG A 897 -13.42 -36.43 48.17
C ARG A 897 -13.96 -36.64 46.76
N ILE A 898 -15.20 -37.12 46.61
CA ILE A 898 -15.87 -37.26 45.31
C ILE A 898 -16.03 -35.89 44.62
N LYS A 899 -16.40 -34.83 45.35
CA LYS A 899 -16.45 -33.46 44.80
C LYS A 899 -15.08 -32.99 44.30
N LEU A 900 -14.01 -33.21 45.08
CA LEU A 900 -12.65 -32.88 44.66
C LEU A 900 -12.21 -33.65 43.41
N LEU A 901 -12.51 -34.95 43.34
CA LEU A 901 -12.18 -35.79 42.19
C LEU A 901 -12.95 -35.39 40.92
N ALA A 902 -14.21 -34.95 41.05
CA ALA A 902 -14.96 -34.37 39.94
C ALA A 902 -14.28 -33.11 39.38
N VAL A 903 -13.74 -32.25 40.27
CA VAL A 903 -12.95 -31.08 39.87
C VAL A 903 -11.61 -31.47 39.21
N VAL A 904 -10.92 -32.52 39.69
CA VAL A 904 -9.70 -33.05 39.05
C VAL A 904 -9.98 -33.57 37.64
N ASN A 905 -11.11 -34.26 37.41
CA ASN A 905 -11.52 -34.67 36.06
C ASN A 905 -11.90 -33.47 35.18
N ALA A 906 -12.61 -32.47 35.72
CA ALA A 906 -12.89 -31.23 34.99
C ALA A 906 -11.59 -30.52 34.56
N ARG A 907 -10.57 -30.47 35.43
CA ARG A 907 -9.24 -29.91 35.15
C ARG A 907 -8.55 -30.61 33.96
N GLN A 908 -8.69 -31.93 33.80
CA GLN A 908 -8.13 -32.63 32.63
C GLN A 908 -8.73 -32.15 31.30
N SER A 909 -10.02 -31.82 31.27
CA SER A 909 -10.69 -31.26 30.09
C SER A 909 -10.28 -29.82 29.73
N LEU A 910 -9.55 -29.14 30.63
CA LEU A 910 -9.11 -27.75 30.52
C LEU A 910 -7.59 -27.62 30.23
N GLN A 911 -6.89 -28.73 29.97
CA GLN A 911 -5.45 -28.70 29.71
C GLN A 911 -5.11 -28.01 28.38
N GLY A 912 -4.50 -26.82 28.47
CA GLY A 912 -3.96 -26.10 27.32
C GLY A 912 -3.68 -24.62 27.55
N ASP A 913 -4.46 -23.96 28.43
CA ASP A 913 -4.39 -22.50 28.62
C ASP A 913 -3.67 -22.10 29.93
N LYS A 914 -2.56 -21.37 29.80
CA LYS A 914 -1.70 -20.97 30.93
C LYS A 914 -2.40 -20.13 32.02
N PRO A 915 -3.28 -19.16 31.71
CA PRO A 915 -3.93 -18.35 32.75
C PRO A 915 -4.84 -19.18 33.67
N VAL A 916 -5.50 -20.21 33.12
CA VAL A 916 -6.40 -21.09 33.87
C VAL A 916 -5.62 -21.96 34.85
N ALA A 917 -4.42 -22.42 34.47
CA ALA A 917 -3.54 -23.19 35.35
C ALA A 917 -3.07 -22.38 36.57
N GLU A 918 -2.71 -21.10 36.39
CA GLU A 918 -2.28 -20.21 37.49
C GLU A 918 -3.41 -19.93 38.49
N ILE A 919 -4.65 -19.71 38.00
CA ILE A 919 -5.83 -19.52 38.86
C ILE A 919 -6.09 -20.78 39.69
N LEU A 920 -6.14 -21.96 39.06
CA LEU A 920 -6.36 -23.23 39.75
C LEU A 920 -5.25 -23.55 40.76
N GLN A 921 -3.99 -23.25 40.44
CA GLN A 921 -2.86 -23.40 41.35
C GLN A 921 -2.97 -22.48 42.58
N SER A 922 -3.41 -21.23 42.40
CA SER A 922 -3.62 -20.31 43.52
C SER A 922 -4.69 -20.82 44.51
N GLN A 923 -5.75 -21.46 44.01
CA GLN A 923 -6.79 -22.06 44.84
C GLN A 923 -6.37 -23.40 45.45
N ALA A 924 -5.57 -24.21 44.75
CA ALA A 924 -4.97 -25.43 45.30
C ALA A 924 -4.06 -25.12 46.50
N LEU A 925 -3.25 -24.05 46.44
CA LEU A 925 -2.45 -23.57 47.57
C LEU A 925 -3.31 -23.10 48.75
N ARG A 926 -4.45 -22.46 48.48
CA ARG A 926 -5.42 -22.02 49.50
C ARG A 926 -6.04 -23.22 50.22
N LEU A 927 -6.52 -24.22 49.47
CA LEU A 927 -7.06 -25.48 49.99
C LEU A 927 -6.00 -26.29 50.74
N GLN A 928 -4.75 -26.32 50.26
CA GLN A 928 -3.62 -26.97 50.94
C GLN A 928 -3.43 -26.41 52.36
N LYS A 929 -3.54 -25.09 52.51
CA LYS A 929 -3.44 -24.42 53.81
C LYS A 929 -4.62 -24.79 54.71
N VAL A 930 -5.85 -24.71 54.20
CA VAL A 930 -7.06 -25.07 54.96
C VAL A 930 -6.98 -26.52 55.49
N CYS A 931 -6.51 -27.47 54.67
CA CYS A 931 -6.33 -28.85 55.11
C CYS A 931 -5.19 -29.06 56.11
N LYS A 932 -4.11 -28.26 56.08
CA LYS A 932 -3.07 -28.31 57.12
C LYS A 932 -3.55 -27.72 58.45
N ASP A 933 -4.31 -26.64 58.40
CA ASP A 933 -4.67 -25.84 59.58
C ASP A 933 -5.90 -26.42 60.34
N ASN A 934 -6.72 -27.29 59.72
CA ASN A 934 -8.01 -27.74 60.28
C ASN A 934 -8.25 -29.26 60.31
N LEU A 935 -7.34 -30.08 59.78
CA LEU A 935 -7.44 -31.55 59.79
C LEU A 935 -6.15 -32.16 60.33
N ASP A 936 -6.28 -33.29 61.04
CA ASP A 936 -5.16 -34.05 61.61
C ASP A 936 -5.13 -35.51 61.12
N GLY A 937 -3.97 -36.16 61.20
CA GLY A 937 -3.80 -37.60 60.93
C GLY A 937 -4.15 -38.04 59.51
N ASP A 938 -4.79 -39.20 59.38
CA ASP A 938 -5.11 -39.81 58.07
C ASP A 938 -6.09 -38.99 57.22
N ALA A 939 -6.89 -38.10 57.82
CA ALA A 939 -7.75 -37.18 57.08
C ALA A 939 -6.93 -36.06 56.43
N GLN A 940 -5.97 -35.51 57.17
CA GLN A 940 -5.02 -34.49 56.69
C GLN A 940 -4.18 -35.05 55.52
N ASN A 941 -3.61 -36.24 55.68
CA ASN A 941 -2.81 -36.89 54.63
C ASN A 941 -3.64 -37.17 53.37
N ARG A 942 -4.89 -37.63 53.50
CA ARG A 942 -5.78 -37.87 52.35
C ARG A 942 -6.11 -36.57 51.60
N CYS A 943 -6.54 -35.51 52.28
CA CYS A 943 -6.75 -34.22 51.61
C CYS A 943 -5.46 -33.73 50.93
N LEU A 944 -4.30 -33.81 51.60
CA LEU A 944 -3.04 -33.33 51.03
C LEU A 944 -2.52 -34.15 49.84
N VAL A 945 -2.96 -35.39 49.66
CA VAL A 945 -2.72 -36.18 48.45
C VAL A 945 -3.64 -35.71 47.31
N ASP A 946 -4.94 -35.55 47.60
CA ASP A 946 -5.92 -35.11 46.58
C ASP A 946 -5.68 -33.63 46.15
N VAL A 947 -5.09 -32.80 47.02
CA VAL A 947 -4.58 -31.45 46.67
C VAL A 947 -3.35 -31.49 45.74
N ARG A 948 -2.44 -32.48 45.87
CA ARG A 948 -1.30 -32.61 44.93
C ARG A 948 -1.77 -33.02 43.53
N LEU A 949 -2.86 -33.78 43.43
CA LEU A 949 -3.54 -34.08 42.17
C LEU A 949 -4.17 -32.81 41.54
N LEU A 950 -4.67 -31.87 42.36
CA LEU A 950 -5.13 -30.54 41.92
C LEU A 950 -4.01 -29.55 41.55
N ASP A 951 -2.81 -29.68 42.13
CA ASP A 951 -1.64 -28.84 41.79
C ASP A 951 -0.94 -29.37 40.51
N GLY A 952 -0.89 -30.69 40.31
CA GLY A 952 -0.39 -31.32 39.08
C GLY A 952 1.11 -31.13 38.88
N GLU A 953 1.90 -31.64 39.82
CA GLU A 953 3.35 -31.43 39.91
C GLU A 953 4.12 -31.62 38.57
N LYS A 954 4.72 -30.54 38.08
CA LYS A 954 5.95 -30.58 37.31
C LYS A 954 6.90 -29.43 37.71
N LEU A 955 7.96 -29.82 38.42
CA LEU A 955 9.35 -29.33 38.37
C LEU A 955 9.62 -27.80 38.36
N GLU A 956 10.44 -27.39 39.34
CA GLU A 956 10.92 -26.03 39.60
C GLU A 956 11.34 -25.22 38.36
N GLY A 957 11.00 -23.92 38.37
CA GLY A 957 11.29 -23.00 37.29
C GLY A 957 12.79 -22.82 37.00
N PHE A 958 13.15 -22.99 35.72
CA PHE A 958 14.46 -22.78 35.10
C PHE A 958 15.31 -21.63 35.70
N TRP A 959 14.70 -20.49 36.00
CA TRP A 959 15.37 -19.32 36.55
C TRP A 959 15.89 -19.49 37.98
N LEU A 960 15.21 -20.25 38.86
CA LEU A 960 15.72 -20.54 40.20
C LEU A 960 16.94 -21.47 40.16
N LYS A 961 16.96 -22.41 39.21
CA LYS A 961 18.09 -23.33 39.02
C LYS A 961 19.35 -22.58 38.57
N GLN A 962 19.24 -21.75 37.53
CA GLN A 962 20.35 -20.91 37.04
C GLN A 962 20.92 -19.98 38.13
N LEU A 963 20.06 -19.39 38.97
CA LEU A 963 20.49 -18.53 40.10
C LEU A 963 21.18 -19.30 41.24
N ARG A 964 20.84 -20.58 41.45
CA ARG A 964 21.46 -21.44 42.48
C ARG A 964 22.81 -21.98 42.00
N ASP A 965 22.88 -22.44 40.75
CA ASP A 965 24.09 -23.00 40.15
C ASP A 965 25.22 -21.93 40.04
N TYR A 966 24.88 -20.67 39.74
CA TYR A 966 25.85 -19.56 39.69
C TYR A 966 26.53 -19.24 41.03
N ARG A 967 25.92 -19.60 42.18
CA ARG A 967 26.52 -19.38 43.51
C ARG A 967 27.46 -20.50 43.97
N LEU A 968 27.35 -21.69 43.37
CA LEU A 968 28.09 -22.88 43.80
C LEU A 968 29.46 -23.03 43.13
N TRP A 969 29.78 -22.21 42.13
CA TRP A 969 31.03 -22.32 41.35
C TRP A 969 32.26 -21.64 41.99
N ARG A 970 32.18 -21.21 43.27
CA ARG A 970 33.23 -20.40 43.95
C ARG A 970 33.97 -21.06 45.12
N VAL A 971 33.86 -22.38 45.30
CA VAL A 971 34.68 -23.09 46.30
C VAL A 971 35.27 -24.36 45.67
N PRO A 972 36.58 -24.37 45.33
CA PRO A 972 37.27 -25.57 44.92
C PRO A 972 37.93 -26.24 46.15
N GLU A 973 37.35 -27.33 46.64
CA GLU A 973 38.15 -28.35 47.34
C GLU A 973 37.52 -29.74 47.21
N ALA A 974 38.36 -30.77 47.28
CA ALA A 974 38.06 -32.11 46.78
C ALA A 974 37.40 -33.04 47.82
N ALA A 975 36.64 -34.04 47.35
CA ALA A 975 36.83 -35.45 47.74
C ALA A 975 35.96 -36.45 46.95
N ALA A 976 36.61 -37.55 46.53
CA ALA A 976 36.11 -38.94 46.48
C ALA A 976 34.76 -39.30 45.80
N ALA A 977 34.87 -40.05 44.69
CA ALA A 977 33.95 -41.15 44.33
C ALA A 977 34.11 -42.32 45.36
N PRO A 978 33.27 -43.40 45.43
CA PRO A 978 32.75 -44.13 44.25
C PRO A 978 31.41 -44.92 44.38
N THR A 979 30.93 -45.49 43.24
CA THR A 979 30.13 -46.76 43.10
C THR A 979 28.75 -46.87 43.82
N THR A 980 27.70 -47.56 43.35
CA THR A 980 27.49 -48.78 42.53
C THR A 980 26.10 -48.67 41.83
N MET A 981 25.92 -49.03 40.55
CA MET A 981 25.58 -50.37 40.03
C MET A 981 24.32 -51.05 40.63
N LYS A 982 23.20 -51.13 39.86
CA LYS A 982 22.65 -52.40 39.31
C LYS A 982 21.35 -52.22 38.51
N SER A 983 21.23 -53.02 37.46
CA SER A 983 20.03 -53.33 36.67
C SER A 983 19.04 -54.24 37.42
N TYR A 984 17.77 -54.29 37.02
CA TYR A 984 17.05 -55.55 36.72
C TYR A 984 15.70 -55.31 36.01
N ALA A 985 15.42 -56.14 35.00
CA ALA A 985 14.10 -56.51 34.49
C ALA A 985 14.07 -58.06 34.48
N PRO A 986 12.92 -58.78 34.62
CA PRO A 986 12.03 -58.95 33.45
C PRO A 986 10.53 -59.33 33.71
N ALA A 987 9.66 -59.09 32.70
CA ALA A 987 8.59 -59.98 32.14
C ALA A 987 7.46 -60.61 33.03
N PRO A 988 6.43 -61.32 32.48
CA PRO A 988 5.67 -61.15 31.21
C PRO A 988 4.11 -61.27 31.36
N GLY A 989 3.37 -61.08 30.25
CA GLY A 989 1.97 -61.53 30.04
C GLY A 989 0.89 -60.44 30.16
N ALA A 990 -0.26 -60.49 29.46
CA ALA A 990 -0.74 -61.39 28.41
C ALA A 990 -1.79 -60.66 27.52
N ALA A 991 -2.13 -61.19 26.35
CA ALA A 991 -3.26 -60.70 25.53
C ALA A 991 -4.59 -61.33 26.01
N PRO A 992 -5.76 -60.75 25.66
CA PRO A 992 -6.50 -61.31 24.52
C PRO A 992 -7.18 -60.28 23.58
N GLN A 993 -7.96 -60.85 22.64
CA GLN A 993 -8.51 -60.28 21.39
C GLN A 993 -9.94 -59.67 21.54
N PRO A 994 -10.54 -59.11 20.46
CA PRO A 994 -11.73 -58.24 20.54
C PRO A 994 -13.07 -58.96 20.26
N GLU A 995 -14.18 -58.28 20.61
CA GLU A 995 -15.55 -58.62 20.17
C GLU A 995 -16.27 -57.39 19.56
N ALA A 996 -17.38 -57.63 18.86
CA ALA A 996 -17.97 -56.72 17.87
C ALA A 996 -19.52 -56.65 17.94
N MET A 997 -20.10 -55.74 17.12
CA MET A 997 -21.55 -55.57 16.84
C MET A 997 -22.40 -55.10 18.04
N ASP A 998 -23.54 -54.39 17.93
CA ASP A 998 -24.26 -53.71 16.82
C ASP A 998 -25.05 -52.50 17.45
N GLY A 999 -25.96 -51.74 16.82
CA GLY A 999 -26.52 -51.71 15.46
C GLY A 999 -27.86 -50.93 15.39
N ALA A 1000 -28.15 -50.24 14.28
CA ALA A 1000 -29.43 -49.57 13.94
C ALA A 1000 -29.85 -48.35 14.84
N ALA A 1001 -30.76 -47.43 14.48
CA ALA A 1001 -31.44 -47.06 13.22
C ALA A 1001 -31.85 -45.56 13.24
N TYR A 1002 -32.43 -45.07 12.13
CA TYR A 1002 -32.96 -43.69 11.96
C TYR A 1002 -34.45 -43.55 12.38
N GLU A 1003 -35.03 -42.35 12.14
CA GLU A 1003 -36.46 -41.93 12.23
C GLU A 1003 -36.86 -41.26 13.58
N GLU A 1004 -37.74 -40.25 13.64
CA GLU A 1004 -38.43 -39.45 12.61
C GLU A 1004 -38.81 -38.05 13.16
N ALA A 1005 -39.33 -37.15 12.32
CA ALA A 1005 -39.94 -35.88 12.75
C ALA A 1005 -41.47 -35.94 12.60
N PRO A 1006 -42.24 -35.15 13.39
CA PRO A 1006 -43.59 -34.76 12.96
C PRO A 1006 -43.86 -33.24 13.00
N ALA A 1007 -44.99 -32.89 12.38
CA ALA A 1007 -45.32 -31.55 11.90
C ALA A 1007 -46.27 -30.71 12.80
N ALA A 1008 -46.34 -29.43 12.45
CA ALA A 1008 -47.43 -28.45 12.57
C ALA A 1008 -48.63 -28.69 13.53
N GLY A 1009 -48.93 -27.66 14.35
CA GLY A 1009 -50.20 -27.47 15.05
C GLY A 1009 -50.79 -26.06 14.81
N ALA A 1010 -52.11 -25.95 14.75
CA ALA A 1010 -52.88 -24.73 14.42
C ALA A 1010 -53.23 -23.90 15.69
N PRO A 1011 -53.86 -22.70 15.57
CA PRO A 1011 -53.82 -21.67 16.62
C PRO A 1011 -54.81 -21.85 17.78
N VAL A 1012 -54.48 -21.26 18.93
CA VAL A 1012 -55.26 -21.23 20.18
C VAL A 1012 -55.70 -19.77 20.47
N PRO A 1013 -56.92 -19.52 20.98
CA PRO A 1013 -57.58 -18.21 20.83
C PRO A 1013 -57.21 -17.15 21.89
N VAL A 1014 -57.54 -15.90 21.55
CA VAL A 1014 -57.41 -14.71 22.40
C VAL A 1014 -58.50 -14.70 23.49
N PRO A 1015 -58.16 -14.50 24.78
CA PRO A 1015 -59.11 -14.05 25.79
C PRO A 1015 -59.29 -12.54 25.68
N ALA A 1016 -60.49 -12.09 25.34
CA ALA A 1016 -60.92 -10.73 25.62
C ALA A 1016 -61.37 -10.63 27.09
N ASP A 1017 -60.93 -9.54 27.74
CA ASP A 1017 -61.38 -8.96 29.02
C ASP A 1017 -60.22 -8.69 29.99
N GLN A 1018 -59.62 -7.52 29.84
CA GLN A 1018 -59.13 -6.74 30.97
C GLN A 1018 -59.74 -5.34 30.88
N PRO A 1019 -60.23 -4.75 31.99
CA PRO A 1019 -60.88 -3.46 31.95
C PRO A 1019 -59.90 -2.39 31.47
N ALA A 1020 -60.39 -1.46 30.65
CA ALA A 1020 -59.62 -0.32 30.19
C ALA A 1020 -59.19 0.54 31.39
N LEU A 1021 -57.97 0.31 31.88
CA LEU A 1021 -57.32 1.25 32.79
C LEU A 1021 -57.24 2.60 32.06
N PRO A 1022 -57.76 3.68 32.67
CA PRO A 1022 -57.72 4.98 32.03
C PRO A 1022 -56.25 5.32 31.72
N MET A 1023 -55.99 5.82 30.50
CA MET A 1023 -54.83 6.68 30.35
C MET A 1023 -55.05 7.84 31.32
N GLY A 1024 -54.19 7.97 32.32
CA GLY A 1024 -54.24 9.12 33.21
C GLY A 1024 -54.17 10.39 32.36
N ASP A 1025 -54.94 11.41 32.74
CA ASP A 1025 -55.00 12.70 32.02
C ASP A 1025 -53.61 13.34 31.83
N THR A 1026 -52.61 12.89 32.60
CA THR A 1026 -51.18 13.17 32.44
C THR A 1026 -50.64 12.84 31.05
N VAL A 1027 -50.77 11.61 30.51
CA VAL A 1027 -50.15 11.29 29.20
C VAL A 1027 -50.71 12.19 28.08
N ARG A 1028 -52.02 12.48 28.12
CA ARG A 1028 -52.65 13.39 27.15
C ARG A 1028 -52.19 14.84 27.35
N ARG A 1029 -52.03 15.29 28.60
CA ARG A 1029 -51.55 16.64 28.93
C ARG A 1029 -50.08 16.87 28.57
N ASP A 1030 -49.25 15.86 28.80
CA ASP A 1030 -47.79 15.99 28.79
C ASP A 1030 -47.19 15.58 27.43
N CYS A 1031 -47.88 14.73 26.65
CA CYS A 1031 -47.43 14.29 25.32
C CYS A 1031 -48.20 14.86 24.12
N ALA A 1032 -49.47 15.25 24.24
CA ALA A 1032 -50.24 15.70 23.08
C ALA A 1032 -49.85 17.11 22.62
N ALA A 1033 -50.15 17.43 21.36
CA ALA A 1033 -49.96 18.78 20.82
C ALA A 1033 -51.00 19.76 21.37
N ASP A 1034 -50.60 21.04 21.41
CA ASP A 1034 -51.52 22.16 21.55
C ASP A 1034 -52.55 22.10 20.38
N PRO A 1035 -53.87 22.12 20.64
CA PRO A 1035 -54.89 22.06 19.59
C PRO A 1035 -54.81 23.20 18.56
N ALA A 1036 -54.05 24.27 18.81
CA ALA A 1036 -53.76 25.33 17.83
C ALA A 1036 -52.60 25.00 16.85
N ALA A 1037 -51.80 23.96 17.10
CA ALA A 1037 -50.60 23.63 16.32
C ALA A 1037 -50.79 22.40 15.42
N ALA A 1038 -50.67 22.59 14.11
CA ALA A 1038 -50.87 21.53 13.10
C ALA A 1038 -49.75 20.45 13.02
N ARG A 1039 -48.98 20.23 14.09
CA ARG A 1039 -47.91 19.21 14.18
C ARG A 1039 -47.87 18.58 15.58
N PRO A 1040 -47.61 17.25 15.68
CA PRO A 1040 -47.47 16.58 16.97
C PRO A 1040 -46.24 17.10 17.74
N ARG A 1041 -46.38 17.32 19.06
CA ARG A 1041 -45.31 17.87 19.91
C ARG A 1041 -44.16 16.88 20.12
N TYR A 1042 -44.47 15.60 20.28
CA TYR A 1042 -43.49 14.52 20.36
C TYR A 1042 -43.88 13.36 19.44
N THR A 1043 -42.88 12.70 18.86
CA THR A 1043 -43.06 11.54 17.98
C THR A 1043 -42.40 10.30 18.59
N LEU A 1044 -43.17 9.22 18.73
CA LEU A 1044 -42.72 7.95 19.27
C LEU A 1044 -42.33 7.00 18.14
N TYR A 1045 -41.04 6.68 18.03
CA TYR A 1045 -40.54 5.60 17.19
C TYR A 1045 -40.37 4.34 18.02
N THR A 1046 -40.64 3.16 17.45
CA THR A 1046 -40.45 1.88 18.14
C THR A 1046 -39.36 1.06 17.48
N GLN A 1047 -38.49 0.51 18.31
CA GLN A 1047 -37.31 -0.24 17.90
C GLN A 1047 -37.46 -1.71 18.33
N ILE A 1048 -37.32 -2.63 17.38
CA ILE A 1048 -37.43 -4.08 17.58
C ILE A 1048 -36.18 -4.82 17.11
N TYR A 1049 -35.85 -5.92 17.77
CA TYR A 1049 -34.67 -6.75 17.44
C TYR A 1049 -35.00 -7.88 16.46
N ALA A 1050 -36.24 -8.37 16.45
CA ALA A 1050 -36.70 -9.43 15.57
C ALA A 1050 -38.10 -9.15 15.02
N GLU A 1051 -38.40 -9.54 13.78
CA GLU A 1051 -39.70 -9.25 13.15
C GLU A 1051 -40.93 -9.86 13.84
N PRO A 1052 -40.88 -11.00 14.56
CA PRO A 1052 -42.03 -11.47 15.34
C PRO A 1052 -42.54 -10.46 16.38
N GLN A 1053 -41.71 -9.48 16.76
CA GLN A 1053 -42.08 -8.40 17.67
C GLN A 1053 -42.90 -7.28 16.99
N ARG A 1054 -42.97 -7.25 15.65
CA ARG A 1054 -43.65 -6.20 14.89
C ARG A 1054 -45.16 -6.21 15.14
N ALA A 1055 -45.82 -7.35 15.01
CA ALA A 1055 -47.27 -7.46 15.20
C ALA A 1055 -47.75 -6.99 16.61
N PRO A 1056 -47.15 -7.43 17.74
CA PRO A 1056 -47.54 -6.89 19.06
C PRO A 1056 -47.15 -5.41 19.25
N ALA A 1057 -46.09 -4.92 18.59
CA ALA A 1057 -45.75 -3.50 18.59
C ALA A 1057 -46.77 -2.65 17.80
N GLU A 1058 -47.25 -3.13 16.65
CA GLU A 1058 -48.27 -2.45 15.85
C GLU A 1058 -49.60 -2.32 16.61
N ALA A 1059 -50.02 -3.36 17.32
CA ALA A 1059 -51.19 -3.31 18.20
C ALA A 1059 -51.07 -2.24 19.30
N LEU A 1060 -49.91 -2.16 19.97
CA LEU A 1060 -49.63 -1.13 20.97
C LEU A 1060 -49.63 0.28 20.35
N LEU A 1061 -48.98 0.47 19.19
CA LEU A 1061 -48.86 1.77 18.55
C LEU A 1061 -50.16 2.28 17.94
N ALA A 1062 -51.06 1.38 17.51
CA ALA A 1062 -52.41 1.75 17.09
C ALA A 1062 -53.19 2.34 18.27
N GLU A 1063 -53.17 1.67 19.42
CA GLU A 1063 -53.87 2.13 20.62
C GLU A 1063 -53.34 3.50 21.12
N LEU A 1064 -52.01 3.70 21.11
CA LEU A 1064 -51.40 4.99 21.45
C LEU A 1064 -51.76 6.10 20.46
N ARG A 1065 -51.96 5.75 19.17
CA ARG A 1065 -52.33 6.70 18.11
C ARG A 1065 -53.76 7.22 18.28
N GLU A 1066 -54.71 6.36 18.62
CA GLU A 1066 -56.09 6.74 18.98
C GLU A 1066 -56.14 7.73 20.16
N ARG A 1067 -55.11 7.72 21.01
CA ARG A 1067 -54.98 8.58 22.20
C ARG A 1067 -54.17 9.86 21.95
N GLY A 1068 -53.80 10.14 20.69
CA GLY A 1068 -53.22 11.42 20.25
C GLY A 1068 -51.69 11.46 20.14
N LEU A 1069 -50.98 10.34 20.31
CA LEU A 1069 -49.54 10.25 20.09
C LEU A 1069 -49.20 9.97 18.62
N ALA A 1070 -48.18 10.64 18.08
CA ALA A 1070 -47.67 10.37 16.73
C ALA A 1070 -46.75 9.14 16.75
N THR A 1071 -47.19 8.05 16.12
CA THR A 1071 -46.50 6.74 16.11
C THR A 1071 -46.18 6.26 14.67
N PRO A 1072 -45.30 6.94 13.91
CA PRO A 1072 -45.17 6.73 12.47
C PRO A 1072 -44.27 5.55 12.04
N GLY A 1073 -43.55 4.88 12.95
CA GLY A 1073 -42.60 3.85 12.52
C GLY A 1073 -42.21 2.79 13.57
N ILE A 1074 -42.04 1.56 13.07
CA ILE A 1074 -41.36 0.44 13.74
C ILE A 1074 -40.16 0.04 12.89
N GLU A 1075 -38.96 0.28 13.41
CA GLU A 1075 -37.70 -0.11 12.77
C GLU A 1075 -37.15 -1.41 13.40
N ASN A 1076 -36.71 -2.34 12.54
CA ASN A 1076 -35.97 -3.51 12.98
C ASN A 1076 -34.49 -3.12 13.01
N VAL A 1077 -33.95 -2.82 14.19
CA VAL A 1077 -32.61 -2.26 14.34
C VAL A 1077 -31.52 -3.22 13.88
N VAL A 1078 -31.73 -4.53 14.02
CA VAL A 1078 -30.77 -5.56 13.56
C VAL A 1078 -30.71 -5.59 12.03
N ARG A 1079 -31.86 -5.58 11.36
CA ARG A 1079 -31.92 -5.51 9.89
C ARG A 1079 -31.45 -4.16 9.34
N SER A 1080 -31.73 -3.06 10.03
CA SER A 1080 -31.22 -1.73 9.67
C SER A 1080 -29.71 -1.66 9.80
N ALA A 1081 -29.15 -2.18 10.90
CA ALA A 1081 -27.71 -2.27 11.11
C ALA A 1081 -27.03 -3.15 10.04
N GLN A 1082 -27.58 -4.35 9.77
CA GLN A 1082 -27.12 -5.23 8.68
C GLN A 1082 -27.13 -4.52 7.31
N ARG A 1083 -28.21 -3.81 6.95
CA ARG A 1083 -28.29 -3.06 5.69
C ARG A 1083 -27.32 -1.88 5.62
N ARG A 1084 -26.96 -1.29 6.76
CA ARG A 1084 -25.97 -0.19 6.87
C ARG A 1084 -24.54 -0.71 7.11
N ASN A 1085 -24.36 -2.04 7.19
CA ASN A 1085 -23.11 -2.71 7.54
C ASN A 1085 -22.48 -2.19 8.86
N GLN A 1086 -23.34 -2.01 9.87
CA GLN A 1086 -23.02 -1.57 11.23
C GLN A 1086 -23.33 -2.70 12.22
N ASP A 1087 -22.70 -2.68 13.39
CA ASP A 1087 -23.04 -3.59 14.49
C ASP A 1087 -24.48 -3.34 14.96
N PRO A 1088 -25.27 -4.40 15.25
CA PRO A 1088 -26.58 -4.25 15.83
C PRO A 1088 -26.46 -3.66 17.25
N PRO A 1089 -27.36 -2.74 17.65
CA PRO A 1089 -27.35 -2.20 19.01
C PRO A 1089 -27.56 -3.30 20.05
N LEU A 1090 -27.00 -3.11 21.25
CA LEU A 1090 -27.10 -4.07 22.34
C LEU A 1090 -28.56 -4.26 22.78
N PRO A 1091 -29.05 -5.51 22.90
CA PRO A 1091 -30.44 -5.77 23.26
C PRO A 1091 -30.77 -5.27 24.66
N TRP A 1092 -31.81 -4.46 24.78
CA TRP A 1092 -32.37 -4.08 26.07
C TRP A 1092 -33.02 -5.31 26.72
N SER A 1093 -32.77 -5.50 28.01
CA SER A 1093 -33.36 -6.61 28.78
C SER A 1093 -34.83 -6.37 29.15
N GLN A 1094 -35.28 -5.11 29.10
CA GLN A 1094 -36.62 -4.63 29.46
C GLN A 1094 -37.06 -3.53 28.48
N PRO A 1095 -38.37 -3.27 28.31
CA PRO A 1095 -38.84 -2.19 27.46
C PRO A 1095 -38.29 -0.84 27.94
N THR A 1096 -37.66 -0.07 27.06
CA THR A 1096 -36.94 1.15 27.46
C THR A 1096 -37.32 2.33 26.56
N LEU A 1097 -37.75 3.43 27.19
CA LEU A 1097 -38.03 4.71 26.56
C LEU A 1097 -36.81 5.62 26.67
N LEU A 1098 -36.17 5.91 25.55
CA LEU A 1098 -35.09 6.89 25.47
C LEU A 1098 -35.65 8.27 25.11
N TYR A 1099 -35.27 9.29 25.89
CA TYR A 1099 -35.79 10.65 25.77
C TYR A 1099 -34.70 11.72 25.91
N GLN A 1100 -34.94 12.91 25.36
CA GLN A 1100 -34.11 14.09 25.60
C GLN A 1100 -34.69 14.93 26.76
N PRO A 1101 -33.90 15.78 27.46
CA PRO A 1101 -34.40 16.52 28.63
C PRO A 1101 -35.72 17.28 28.40
N GLU A 1102 -35.94 17.80 27.19
CA GLU A 1102 -37.16 18.47 26.74
C GLU A 1102 -38.42 17.59 26.61
N SER A 1103 -38.27 16.26 26.55
CA SER A 1103 -39.34 15.26 26.41
C SER A 1103 -39.50 14.36 27.64
N LYS A 1104 -38.78 14.68 28.73
CA LYS A 1104 -38.76 13.92 29.98
C LYS A 1104 -40.16 13.60 30.52
N ASP A 1105 -40.97 14.63 30.73
CA ASP A 1105 -42.27 14.49 31.41
C ASP A 1105 -43.22 13.58 30.60
N CYS A 1106 -43.23 13.72 29.28
CA CYS A 1106 -43.95 12.82 28.38
C CYS A 1106 -43.43 11.38 28.43
N ALA A 1107 -42.10 11.18 28.43
CA ALA A 1107 -41.50 9.85 28.48
C ALA A 1107 -41.73 9.14 29.83
N GLU A 1108 -41.69 9.86 30.95
CA GLU A 1108 -42.00 9.33 32.28
C GLU A 1108 -43.49 8.99 32.41
N ALA A 1109 -44.40 9.85 31.90
CA ALA A 1109 -45.83 9.57 31.84
C ALA A 1109 -46.15 8.34 30.98
N LEU A 1110 -45.52 8.22 29.80
CA LEU A 1110 -45.68 7.08 28.90
C LEU A 1110 -45.13 5.78 29.52
N ALA A 1111 -43.99 5.83 30.21
CA ALA A 1111 -43.45 4.68 30.93
C ALA A 1111 -44.38 4.23 32.07
N ALA A 1112 -44.92 5.16 32.85
CA ALA A 1112 -45.89 4.87 33.90
C ALA A 1112 -47.16 4.20 33.35
N TYR A 1113 -47.66 4.68 32.20
CA TYR A 1113 -48.79 4.07 31.50
C TYR A 1113 -48.48 2.66 30.97
N LEU A 1114 -47.32 2.45 30.34
CA LEU A 1114 -46.93 1.15 29.82
C LEU A 1114 -46.80 0.10 30.93
N ARG A 1115 -46.28 0.46 32.11
CA ARG A 1115 -46.16 -0.44 33.28
C ARG A 1115 -47.47 -1.08 33.75
N LEU A 1116 -48.62 -0.49 33.40
CA LEU A 1116 -49.94 -1.06 33.72
C LEU A 1116 -50.23 -2.36 32.96
N ARG A 1117 -49.52 -2.65 31.85
CA ARG A 1117 -49.73 -3.83 31.01
C ARG A 1117 -48.83 -4.99 31.44
N PRO A 1118 -49.30 -6.25 31.46
CA PRO A 1118 -48.48 -7.41 31.85
C PRO A 1118 -47.13 -7.53 31.13
N ALA A 1119 -47.09 -7.30 29.81
CA ALA A 1119 -45.88 -7.38 28.99
C ALA A 1119 -44.89 -6.21 29.18
N PHE A 1120 -45.29 -5.15 29.89
CA PHE A 1120 -44.56 -3.89 30.00
C PHE A 1120 -44.33 -3.41 31.44
N ARG A 1121 -44.63 -4.25 32.44
CA ARG A 1121 -44.48 -3.94 33.88
C ARG A 1121 -43.11 -3.41 34.30
N GLN A 1122 -42.06 -3.74 33.55
CA GLN A 1122 -40.68 -3.31 33.78
C GLN A 1122 -40.23 -2.20 32.81
N THR A 1123 -41.15 -1.41 32.25
CA THR A 1123 -40.76 -0.32 31.33
C THR A 1123 -39.92 0.74 32.04
N HIS A 1124 -38.73 1.03 31.56
CA HIS A 1124 -37.89 2.12 32.07
C HIS A 1124 -37.94 3.35 31.14
N ALA A 1125 -37.78 4.54 31.70
CA ALA A 1125 -37.50 5.76 30.95
C ALA A 1125 -36.08 6.20 31.31
N GLN A 1126 -35.25 6.51 30.32
CA GLN A 1126 -33.87 6.91 30.51
C GLN A 1126 -33.50 8.08 29.58
N ALA A 1127 -32.83 9.09 30.16
CA ALA A 1127 -32.31 10.22 29.38
C ALA A 1127 -31.18 9.77 28.44
N LEU A 1128 -31.19 10.28 27.22
CA LEU A 1128 -30.17 10.00 26.21
C LEU A 1128 -28.79 10.55 26.66
N PRO A 1129 -27.70 9.76 26.61
CA PRO A 1129 -26.37 10.23 27.00
C PRO A 1129 -25.90 11.45 26.20
N ALA A 1130 -25.24 12.40 26.86
CA ALA A 1130 -24.87 13.72 26.31
C ALA A 1130 -23.91 13.72 25.10
N GLY A 1131 -23.46 12.55 24.63
CA GLY A 1131 -22.64 12.38 23.42
C GLY A 1131 -23.41 11.88 22.18
N LEU A 1132 -24.71 11.58 22.29
CA LEU A 1132 -25.54 11.06 21.20
C LEU A 1132 -26.57 12.10 20.75
N SER A 1133 -26.45 12.58 19.51
CA SER A 1133 -27.38 13.58 18.94
C SER A 1133 -28.56 12.90 18.24
N ASN A 1134 -29.74 12.91 18.86
CA ASN A 1134 -31.02 12.61 18.18
C ASN A 1134 -31.76 13.91 17.83
N ARG A 1135 -32.78 13.83 16.96
CA ARG A 1135 -33.63 14.96 16.59
C ARG A 1135 -34.51 15.39 17.79
N SER A 1136 -34.64 16.69 18.00
CA SER A 1136 -35.55 17.24 19.00
C SER A 1136 -37.00 16.82 18.73
N GLY A 1137 -37.76 16.62 19.79
CA GLY A 1137 -39.14 16.13 19.71
C GLY A 1137 -39.31 14.62 19.45
N VAL A 1138 -38.25 13.80 19.54
CA VAL A 1138 -38.32 12.34 19.34
C VAL A 1138 -38.15 11.57 20.66
N ILE A 1139 -39.00 10.57 20.85
CA ILE A 1139 -38.91 9.56 21.92
C ILE A 1139 -38.79 8.19 21.25
N GLU A 1140 -37.91 7.32 21.75
CA GLU A 1140 -37.74 5.97 21.20
C GLU A 1140 -38.14 4.89 22.21
N LEU A 1141 -39.11 4.06 21.85
CA LEU A 1141 -39.50 2.85 22.60
C LEU A 1141 -38.74 1.64 22.06
N TRP A 1142 -37.78 1.16 22.84
CA TRP A 1142 -37.04 -0.05 22.56
C TRP A 1142 -37.72 -1.26 23.21
N LEU A 1143 -38.15 -2.23 22.41
CA LEU A 1143 -38.70 -3.49 22.92
C LEU A 1143 -37.56 -4.48 23.22
N PRO A 1144 -37.63 -5.23 24.32
CA PRO A 1144 -36.55 -6.15 24.68
C PRO A 1144 -36.47 -7.29 23.67
N ALA A 1145 -35.27 -7.76 23.34
CA ALA A 1145 -35.14 -8.94 22.50
C ALA A 1145 -35.77 -10.14 23.23
N GLY A 1146 -36.76 -10.79 22.59
CA GLY A 1146 -37.42 -11.95 23.18
C GLY A 1146 -36.42 -13.07 23.45
N ARG A 1147 -36.47 -13.67 24.63
CA ARG A 1147 -35.81 -14.96 24.87
C ARG A 1147 -36.57 -16.00 24.05
N ASN A 1148 -35.93 -16.52 23.00
CA ASN A 1148 -36.35 -17.77 22.35
C ASN A 1148 -36.17 -18.95 23.33
#